data_AF-A0A7S3TX27-F1
#
_entry.id   AF-A0A7S3TX27-F1
#
_cell.length_a   1.000
_cell.length_b   1.000
_cell.length_c   1.000
_cell.angle_alpha   90.00
_cell.angle_beta   90.00
_cell.angle_gamma   90.00
#
_symmetry.space_group_name_H-M   'P 1'
#
loop_
_entity.id
_entity.type
_entity.pdbx_description
1 polymer ?
#
loop_
_entity_poly.entity_id
_entity_poly.type
_entity_poly.pdbx_seq_one_letter_code
_entity_poly.pdbx_strand_id
1 'polypeptide(L)'
;PPAPPPPSPPPPSTPPSPPPPSQPPSPPPLPPPPSSPPSSLHQYRCPHPFGDGADSDKTCDSCTDGYYERRSSDDARARDQPDGTEKIEALERDADGRYAYCYPCPPHANCTARDAARGAGRRLHEDSVVTGCGEKLAEPIVSVTLSTISVARGYWRASADTDQMIKCDDRGYVGSGEARCIGGEDFGPNGTIGSGYCDSNFRGPECQLCSAANHHLADGSSCEKCWEPGEAVGIVAAIAVAICVAFGLLAWVYTKQSWRNRRGVGPPLQLADRVAAWCVSTGLKPKLKILLGFFQVCFVLSTTYSARLPKDSQKAFDKLSEAIAIDWTAVFLPPGCTDFKVRLIILATLPILIIALLMLVGIGIRLKHWHATSERRRVSDAIRRVVLDLTPLILILVFILVPSISAFIFRSWSCKAYVVSHSEESWKYVSFLKLDANVQCETSQHTDIKILAAFLLILWPVGSLVLFTLLAVACFKALQRKMPTALTRATAFLHTEYKTRWCWWEVLELLRKIVLVGMILVIPERRSFLRFVVATLICSVYVVVLAVVKPYKRIEDHVLAVGTNLVLLLVILGASWTTLFESIKEDVGADQAERFLGWPNSEAAFGVTIFLVVGALVVFLYGALLAARRLAKIHKIRLVSTSQPPELTLARGLTWHLFNSHIWSTGQDAVAVIKNE
;
A
#
# COMPACT_ATOMS: atom_id res chain seq x y z
N PRO A 1 -22.90 -27.14 64.99
CA PRO A 1 -22.96 -28.38 64.17
C PRO A 1 -22.31 -28.15 62.79
N PRO A 2 -21.14 -28.74 62.51
CA PRO A 2 -20.40 -28.49 61.28
C PRO A 2 -21.01 -29.26 60.10
N ALA A 3 -20.97 -28.64 58.92
CA ALA A 3 -21.39 -29.21 57.64
C ALA A 3 -20.43 -30.33 57.20
N PRO A 4 -20.92 -31.39 56.52
CA PRO A 4 -20.10 -32.54 56.15
C PRO A 4 -19.15 -32.22 54.97
N PRO A 5 -17.99 -32.89 54.90
CA PRO A 5 -17.02 -32.70 53.83
C PRO A 5 -17.46 -33.34 52.51
N PRO A 6 -17.02 -32.80 51.36
CA PRO A 6 -17.36 -33.34 50.03
C PRO A 6 -16.63 -34.67 49.74
N PRO A 7 -17.22 -35.55 48.91
CA PRO A 7 -16.68 -36.87 48.61
C PRO A 7 -15.47 -36.81 47.65
N SER A 8 -14.55 -37.75 47.85
CA SER A 8 -13.32 -37.96 47.10
C SER A 8 -13.57 -38.52 45.68
N PRO A 9 -12.71 -38.18 44.69
CA PRO A 9 -12.86 -38.63 43.31
C PRO A 9 -12.48 -40.11 43.12
N PRO A 10 -13.11 -40.82 42.16
CA PRO A 10 -12.84 -42.22 41.86
C PRO A 10 -11.52 -42.44 41.11
N PRO A 11 -10.94 -43.66 41.16
CA PRO A 11 -9.66 -43.99 40.54
C PRO A 11 -9.75 -44.08 38.99
N PRO A 12 -8.61 -43.93 38.28
CA PRO A 12 -8.58 -43.83 36.83
C PRO A 12 -8.91 -45.16 36.14
N SER A 13 -9.87 -45.10 35.21
CA SER A 13 -10.24 -46.20 34.32
C SER A 13 -9.16 -46.43 33.25
N THR A 14 -8.71 -47.68 33.14
CA THR A 14 -7.90 -48.22 32.04
C THR A 14 -8.53 -47.97 30.67
N PRO A 15 -7.73 -47.65 29.63
CA PRO A 15 -8.23 -47.40 28.29
C PRO A 15 -8.76 -48.70 27.63
N PRO A 16 -9.87 -48.63 26.87
CA PRO A 16 -10.40 -49.81 26.16
C PRO A 16 -9.55 -50.16 24.94
N SER A 17 -9.41 -51.46 24.71
CA SER A 17 -8.77 -52.07 23.54
C SER A 17 -9.50 -51.69 22.23
N PRO A 18 -8.77 -51.59 21.10
CA PRO A 18 -9.38 -51.23 19.81
C PRO A 18 -10.33 -52.33 19.30
N PRO A 19 -11.44 -51.97 18.64
CA PRO A 19 -12.37 -52.93 18.03
C PRO A 19 -11.75 -53.64 16.81
N PRO A 20 -12.19 -54.87 16.49
CA PRO A 20 -11.70 -55.61 15.34
C PRO A 20 -12.13 -54.96 14.01
N PRO A 21 -11.37 -55.16 12.92
CA PRO A 21 -11.63 -54.54 11.63
C PRO A 21 -12.95 -55.02 11.03
N SER A 22 -13.83 -54.07 10.71
CA SER A 22 -15.05 -54.28 9.94
C SER A 22 -14.71 -54.69 8.51
N GLN A 23 -15.23 -55.85 8.08
CA GLN A 23 -15.16 -56.34 6.70
C GLN A 23 -15.87 -55.35 5.75
N PRO A 24 -15.34 -55.15 4.52
CA PRO A 24 -15.99 -54.31 3.52
C PRO A 24 -17.28 -54.97 2.99
N PRO A 25 -18.33 -54.18 2.68
CA PRO A 25 -19.54 -54.72 2.07
C PRO A 25 -19.28 -55.17 0.63
N SER A 26 -19.91 -56.27 0.25
CA SER A 26 -19.86 -56.91 -1.07
C SER A 26 -20.39 -55.98 -2.17
N PRO A 27 -19.80 -56.00 -3.40
CA PRO A 27 -20.30 -55.20 -4.50
C PRO A 27 -21.63 -55.76 -5.05
N PRO A 28 -22.57 -54.91 -5.49
CA PRO A 28 -23.79 -55.34 -6.16
C PRO A 28 -23.50 -55.92 -7.56
N PRO A 29 -24.36 -56.82 -8.08
CA PRO A 29 -24.11 -57.53 -9.33
C PRO A 29 -24.18 -56.61 -10.56
N LEU A 30 -23.30 -56.89 -11.53
CA LEU A 30 -23.17 -56.21 -12.82
C LEU A 30 -24.46 -56.31 -13.67
N PRO A 31 -24.93 -55.23 -14.30
CA PRO A 31 -25.93 -55.32 -15.36
C PRO A 31 -25.32 -55.86 -16.67
N PRO A 32 -26.11 -56.53 -17.53
CA PRO A 32 -25.63 -57.09 -18.79
C PRO A 32 -25.23 -56.00 -19.80
N PRO A 33 -24.36 -56.32 -20.77
CA PRO A 33 -23.83 -55.33 -21.71
C PRO A 33 -24.91 -54.86 -22.69
N PRO A 34 -25.06 -53.55 -22.93
CA PRO A 34 -25.84 -53.08 -24.07
C PRO A 34 -25.04 -53.32 -25.36
N SER A 35 -25.76 -53.91 -26.31
CA SER A 35 -25.44 -54.06 -27.71
C SER A 35 -24.93 -52.77 -28.37
N SER A 36 -24.11 -52.96 -29.39
CA SER A 36 -23.71 -52.04 -30.47
C SER A 36 -24.71 -50.92 -30.84
N PRO A 37 -24.21 -49.77 -31.36
CA PRO A 37 -24.89 -48.48 -31.33
C PRO A 37 -26.02 -48.37 -32.35
N PRO A 38 -27.06 -47.56 -32.09
CA PRO A 38 -27.85 -46.98 -33.16
C PRO A 38 -27.08 -45.80 -33.76
N SER A 39 -26.85 -45.88 -35.06
CA SER A 39 -26.56 -44.77 -35.94
C SER A 39 -27.74 -43.78 -35.94
N SER A 40 -27.55 -42.61 -35.35
CA SER A 40 -28.41 -41.45 -35.61
C SER A 40 -27.62 -40.15 -35.45
N LEU A 41 -27.46 -39.43 -36.56
CA LEU A 41 -27.00 -38.04 -36.61
C LEU A 41 -27.84 -37.19 -35.65
N HIS A 42 -27.18 -36.46 -34.75
CA HIS A 42 -27.77 -35.24 -34.19
C HIS A 42 -27.25 -34.06 -35.01
N GLN A 43 -28.14 -33.46 -35.81
CA GLN A 43 -27.92 -32.16 -36.47
C GLN A 43 -27.87 -31.06 -35.41
N TYR A 44 -26.84 -30.22 -35.44
CA TYR A 44 -26.69 -29.07 -34.55
C TYR A 44 -27.32 -27.81 -35.16
N ARG A 45 -28.01 -27.00 -34.33
CA ARG A 45 -28.55 -25.66 -34.68
C ARG A 45 -27.49 -24.57 -34.43
N CYS A 46 -27.43 -23.58 -35.32
CA CYS A 46 -26.52 -22.43 -35.19
C CYS A 46 -27.05 -21.37 -34.19
N PRO A 47 -26.18 -20.69 -33.41
CA PRO A 47 -26.61 -19.70 -32.42
C PRO A 47 -26.88 -18.31 -33.05
N HIS A 48 -27.94 -17.63 -32.57
CA HIS A 48 -28.34 -16.28 -32.97
C HIS A 48 -27.26 -15.22 -32.64
N PRO A 49 -26.99 -14.25 -33.53
CA PRO A 49 -26.46 -12.97 -33.13
C PRO A 49 -27.63 -12.07 -32.66
N PHE A 50 -27.35 -11.19 -31.72
CA PHE A 50 -28.29 -10.27 -31.07
C PHE A 50 -29.33 -9.62 -32.01
N GLY A 51 -30.61 -9.78 -31.66
CA GLY A 51 -31.76 -9.08 -32.24
C GLY A 51 -33.06 -9.87 -32.02
N ASP A 52 -34.01 -9.30 -31.28
CA ASP A 52 -35.29 -9.94 -30.97
C ASP A 52 -36.12 -10.22 -32.23
N GLY A 53 -36.49 -11.49 -32.43
CA GLY A 53 -37.55 -11.92 -33.35
C GLY A 53 -37.09 -12.49 -34.69
N ALA A 54 -36.75 -13.78 -34.75
CA ALA A 54 -36.87 -14.61 -35.97
C ALA A 54 -36.79 -16.12 -35.63
N ASP A 55 -37.65 -16.90 -36.28
CA ASP A 55 -37.85 -18.35 -36.12
C ASP A 55 -36.59 -19.22 -36.33
N SER A 56 -36.46 -20.26 -35.52
CA SER A 56 -35.28 -21.07 -35.31
C SER A 56 -35.27 -22.41 -36.08
N ASP A 57 -35.07 -22.42 -37.41
CA ASP A 57 -34.96 -23.69 -38.17
C ASP A 57 -34.15 -23.61 -39.48
N LYS A 58 -32.83 -23.34 -39.43
CA LYS A 58 -31.93 -23.56 -40.58
C LYS A 58 -30.56 -24.14 -40.18
N THR A 59 -30.08 -25.12 -40.95
CA THR A 59 -28.81 -25.82 -40.83
C THR A 59 -27.68 -25.10 -41.58
N CYS A 60 -26.44 -25.21 -41.08
CA CYS A 60 -25.25 -24.53 -41.61
C CYS A 60 -24.38 -25.47 -42.48
N ASP A 61 -24.92 -25.99 -43.59
CA ASP A 61 -24.26 -27.05 -44.39
C ASP A 61 -23.65 -26.59 -45.74
N SER A 62 -23.71 -25.29 -46.11
CA SER A 62 -23.46 -24.86 -47.50
C SER A 62 -22.16 -24.08 -47.80
N CYS A 63 -21.42 -23.56 -46.80
CA CYS A 63 -20.20 -22.77 -47.04
C CYS A 63 -18.94 -23.53 -46.55
N THR A 64 -17.79 -23.24 -47.16
CA THR A 64 -16.48 -23.75 -46.74
C THR A 64 -16.04 -23.19 -45.38
N ASP A 65 -15.15 -23.92 -44.69
CA ASP A 65 -14.66 -23.54 -43.36
C ASP A 65 -14.09 -22.11 -43.34
N GLY A 66 -14.53 -21.31 -42.36
CA GLY A 66 -14.14 -19.90 -42.20
C GLY A 66 -15.15 -18.87 -42.72
N TYR A 67 -16.27 -19.31 -43.29
CA TYR A 67 -17.34 -18.45 -43.81
C TYR A 67 -18.72 -18.82 -43.26
N TYR A 68 -19.65 -17.86 -43.16
CA TYR A 68 -21.04 -18.10 -42.76
C TYR A 68 -22.04 -17.62 -43.84
N GLU A 69 -23.15 -18.35 -44.00
CA GLU A 69 -24.19 -18.04 -44.99
C GLU A 69 -25.15 -16.96 -44.48
N ARG A 70 -25.42 -15.94 -45.30
CA ARG A 70 -26.49 -14.97 -45.06
C ARG A 70 -27.38 -14.86 -46.30
N ARG A 71 -28.69 -15.03 -46.11
CA ARG A 71 -29.68 -14.84 -47.19
C ARG A 71 -30.20 -13.42 -47.23
N SER A 72 -30.37 -12.89 -48.44
CA SER A 72 -31.01 -11.61 -48.69
C SER A 72 -32.47 -11.62 -48.20
N SER A 73 -32.83 -10.72 -47.28
CA SER A 73 -34.22 -10.41 -46.92
C SER A 73 -34.88 -9.57 -48.02
N ASP A 74 -36.20 -9.69 -48.17
CA ASP A 74 -36.99 -9.17 -49.31
C ASP A 74 -37.01 -7.63 -49.51
N ASP A 75 -36.24 -6.83 -48.76
CA ASP A 75 -36.19 -5.36 -48.89
C ASP A 75 -34.82 -4.75 -49.25
N ALA A 76 -33.82 -5.55 -49.61
CA ALA A 76 -32.51 -5.02 -50.03
C ALA A 76 -32.44 -4.78 -51.55
N ARG A 77 -32.88 -3.59 -52.00
CA ARG A 77 -32.43 -3.03 -53.29
C ARG A 77 -30.90 -2.90 -53.26
N ALA A 78 -30.23 -3.39 -54.30
CA ALA A 78 -28.79 -3.45 -54.49
C ALA A 78 -28.04 -2.10 -54.36
N ARG A 79 -27.85 -1.57 -53.14
CA ARG A 79 -27.08 -0.33 -52.91
C ARG A 79 -26.18 -0.25 -51.69
N ASP A 80 -26.21 -1.21 -50.76
CA ASP A 80 -25.28 -1.21 -49.62
C ASP A 80 -24.29 -2.36 -49.75
N GLN A 81 -23.25 -2.12 -50.55
CA GLN A 81 -22.08 -2.97 -50.66
C GLN A 81 -21.04 -2.38 -49.69
N PRO A 82 -20.62 -3.07 -48.61
CA PRO A 82 -19.48 -2.64 -47.82
C PRO A 82 -18.23 -2.81 -48.69
N ASP A 83 -17.63 -1.69 -49.03
CA ASP A 83 -16.37 -1.57 -49.75
C ASP A 83 -15.25 -2.21 -48.89
N GLY A 84 -14.55 -3.22 -49.43
CA GLY A 84 -13.27 -3.67 -48.86
C GLY A 84 -13.03 -5.15 -48.54
N THR A 85 -13.88 -6.11 -48.92
CA THR A 85 -13.52 -7.56 -48.85
C THR A 85 -13.54 -8.20 -50.23
N GLU A 86 -12.37 -8.68 -50.67
CA GLU A 86 -12.15 -9.35 -51.96
C GLU A 86 -12.86 -10.71 -52.07
N LYS A 87 -13.39 -10.95 -53.28
CA LYS A 87 -13.87 -12.19 -53.92
C LYS A 87 -15.00 -12.97 -53.25
N ILE A 88 -16.17 -12.83 -53.87
CA ILE A 88 -17.43 -13.52 -53.58
C ILE A 88 -17.54 -14.71 -54.56
N GLU A 89 -17.63 -15.94 -54.06
CA GLU A 89 -18.24 -17.03 -54.85
C GLU A 89 -19.76 -16.94 -54.68
N ALA A 90 -20.47 -16.65 -55.77
CA ALA A 90 -21.93 -16.66 -55.78
C ALA A 90 -22.41 -18.11 -55.95
N LEU A 91 -23.13 -18.64 -54.96
CA LEU A 91 -23.83 -19.90 -55.09
C LEU A 91 -25.20 -19.68 -55.74
N GLU A 92 -25.65 -20.72 -56.45
CA GLU A 92 -26.80 -20.78 -57.36
C GLU A 92 -28.11 -20.15 -56.86
N ARG A 93 -28.97 -19.79 -57.81
CA ARG A 93 -30.29 -19.19 -57.57
C ARG A 93 -31.26 -20.25 -57.03
N ASP A 94 -31.78 -20.06 -55.82
CA ASP A 94 -32.90 -20.85 -55.28
C ASP A 94 -34.19 -20.66 -56.11
N ALA A 95 -35.10 -21.64 -56.08
CA ALA A 95 -36.37 -21.64 -56.80
C ALA A 95 -37.28 -20.42 -56.50
N ASP A 96 -37.05 -19.73 -55.38
CA ASP A 96 -37.77 -18.53 -54.95
C ASP A 96 -37.10 -17.21 -55.41
N GLY A 97 -36.01 -17.24 -56.17
CA GLY A 97 -35.36 -16.04 -56.73
C GLY A 97 -34.50 -15.22 -55.77
N ARG A 98 -34.12 -15.77 -54.62
CA ARG A 98 -33.27 -15.13 -53.60
C ARG A 98 -31.80 -15.52 -53.75
N TYR A 99 -30.89 -14.60 -53.42
CA TYR A 99 -29.44 -14.83 -53.43
C TYR A 99 -28.93 -15.18 -52.02
N ALA A 100 -28.02 -16.15 -51.95
CA ALA A 100 -27.26 -16.50 -50.76
C ALA A 100 -25.79 -16.09 -50.93
N TYR A 101 -25.20 -15.49 -49.89
CA TYR A 101 -23.82 -15.05 -49.89
C TYR A 101 -23.07 -15.63 -48.68
N CYS A 102 -21.84 -16.10 -48.89
CA CYS A 102 -20.93 -16.53 -47.82
C CYS A 102 -20.01 -15.36 -47.42
N TYR A 103 -19.90 -15.06 -46.13
CA TYR A 103 -19.05 -13.98 -45.58
C TYR A 103 -17.95 -14.54 -44.66
N PRO A 104 -16.71 -13.98 -44.68
CA PRO A 104 -15.64 -14.44 -43.82
C PRO A 104 -15.89 -14.11 -42.34
N CYS A 105 -15.49 -15.00 -41.44
CA CYS A 105 -15.55 -14.77 -39.99
C CYS A 105 -14.50 -13.73 -39.52
N PRO A 106 -14.85 -12.80 -38.61
CA PRO A 106 -13.91 -11.79 -38.12
C PRO A 106 -12.80 -12.39 -37.23
N PRO A 107 -11.58 -11.82 -37.21
CA PRO A 107 -10.36 -12.43 -36.64
C PRO A 107 -10.33 -12.57 -35.10
N HIS A 108 -11.42 -12.31 -34.38
CA HIS A 108 -11.49 -12.33 -32.92
C HIS A 108 -12.64 -13.18 -32.34
N ALA A 109 -13.28 -14.04 -33.13
CA ALA A 109 -14.36 -14.92 -32.65
C ALA A 109 -14.02 -16.40 -32.89
N ASN A 110 -13.62 -17.12 -31.84
CA ASN A 110 -13.54 -18.60 -31.84
C ASN A 110 -14.87 -19.18 -31.34
N CYS A 111 -15.68 -19.73 -32.25
CA CYS A 111 -17.03 -20.24 -31.97
C CYS A 111 -17.10 -21.72 -31.54
N THR A 112 -16.00 -22.39 -31.19
CA THR A 112 -16.03 -23.86 -30.92
C THR A 112 -15.94 -24.25 -29.45
N ALA A 113 -15.65 -23.33 -28.53
CA ALA A 113 -15.45 -23.67 -27.11
C ALA A 113 -16.74 -23.62 -26.25
N ARG A 114 -17.78 -22.90 -26.68
CA ARG A 114 -18.93 -22.59 -25.81
C ARG A 114 -19.88 -23.78 -25.58
N ASP A 115 -19.93 -24.74 -26.50
CA ASP A 115 -20.86 -25.89 -26.40
C ASP A 115 -20.22 -27.17 -25.81
N ALA A 116 -18.90 -27.33 -25.85
CA ALA A 116 -18.23 -28.45 -25.19
C ALA A 116 -18.35 -28.40 -23.64
N ALA A 117 -18.45 -27.20 -23.07
CA ALA A 117 -18.59 -27.01 -21.62
C ALA A 117 -19.99 -27.33 -21.08
N ARG A 118 -21.05 -27.20 -21.90
CA ARG A 118 -22.43 -27.49 -21.47
C ARG A 118 -22.73 -28.98 -21.35
N GLY A 119 -22.05 -29.83 -22.13
CA GLY A 119 -22.16 -31.29 -22.01
C GLY A 119 -21.53 -31.87 -20.74
N ALA A 120 -20.62 -31.14 -20.08
CA ALA A 120 -19.87 -31.61 -18.91
C ALA A 120 -20.40 -31.12 -17.55
N GLY A 121 -21.53 -30.39 -17.51
CA GLY A 121 -22.19 -29.98 -16.27
C GLY A 121 -21.42 -28.99 -15.37
N ARG A 122 -20.35 -28.34 -15.84
CA ARG A 122 -19.57 -27.35 -15.07
C ARG A 122 -19.62 -25.97 -15.71
N ARG A 123 -19.88 -24.94 -14.90
CA ARG A 123 -19.77 -23.53 -15.28
C ARG A 123 -18.29 -23.13 -15.32
N LEU A 124 -17.77 -22.79 -16.49
CA LEU A 124 -16.49 -22.09 -16.65
C LEU A 124 -16.69 -20.59 -16.36
N HIS A 125 -15.73 -19.96 -15.68
CA HIS A 125 -15.68 -18.50 -15.52
C HIS A 125 -15.28 -17.82 -16.84
N GLU A 126 -15.87 -16.65 -17.11
CA GLU A 126 -15.92 -15.97 -18.41
C GLU A 126 -14.57 -15.37 -18.89
N ASP A 127 -13.52 -15.42 -18.05
CA ASP A 127 -12.16 -14.92 -18.35
C ASP A 127 -11.18 -16.00 -18.86
N SER A 128 -11.68 -17.20 -19.17
CA SER A 128 -10.86 -18.29 -19.74
C SER A 128 -10.58 -18.04 -21.23
N VAL A 129 -9.59 -17.22 -21.57
CA VAL A 129 -9.12 -17.09 -22.97
C VAL A 129 -8.26 -18.30 -23.30
N VAL A 130 -8.90 -19.33 -23.86
CA VAL A 130 -8.22 -20.51 -24.41
C VAL A 130 -7.69 -20.16 -25.81
N THR A 131 -6.38 -20.16 -25.98
CA THR A 131 -5.75 -20.05 -27.30
C THR A 131 -5.19 -21.41 -27.73
N GLY A 132 -5.74 -21.94 -28.83
CA GLY A 132 -5.09 -22.95 -29.67
C GLY A 132 -5.79 -24.31 -29.74
N CYS A 133 -6.49 -24.56 -30.84
CA CYS A 133 -6.20 -25.78 -31.58
C CYS A 133 -5.34 -25.34 -32.77
N GLY A 134 -4.08 -25.78 -32.81
CA GLY A 134 -3.21 -25.55 -33.95
C GLY A 134 -3.76 -26.25 -35.19
N GLU A 135 -3.45 -25.68 -36.36
CA GLU A 135 -3.66 -26.33 -37.65
C GLU A 135 -2.99 -27.72 -37.65
N LYS A 136 -3.76 -28.72 -38.09
CA LYS A 136 -3.50 -30.18 -38.04
C LYS A 136 -3.96 -30.83 -36.74
N LEU A 137 -5.21 -31.33 -36.75
CA LEU A 137 -5.53 -32.74 -36.50
C LEU A 137 -7.06 -32.91 -36.53
N ALA A 138 -7.54 -33.64 -37.52
CA ALA A 138 -8.81 -34.35 -37.44
C ALA A 138 -8.57 -35.60 -36.57
N GLU A 139 -8.60 -35.45 -35.24
CA GLU A 139 -8.63 -36.55 -34.29
C GLU A 139 -9.61 -36.21 -33.14
N PRO A 140 -10.25 -37.22 -32.52
CA PRO A 140 -11.44 -37.03 -31.68
C PRO A 140 -11.16 -36.11 -30.50
N ILE A 141 -12.16 -35.29 -30.13
CA ILE A 141 -12.12 -34.33 -29.02
C ILE A 141 -11.49 -35.00 -27.80
N VAL A 142 -10.21 -34.70 -27.55
CA VAL A 142 -9.53 -35.04 -26.31
C VAL A 142 -10.35 -34.38 -25.21
N SER A 143 -10.82 -35.17 -24.25
CA SER A 143 -11.47 -34.66 -23.05
C SER A 143 -10.56 -33.60 -22.41
N VAL A 144 -10.92 -32.32 -22.51
CA VAL A 144 -10.14 -31.23 -21.95
C VAL A 144 -10.20 -31.34 -20.43
N THR A 145 -9.16 -31.88 -19.82
CA THR A 145 -8.98 -31.88 -18.37
C THR A 145 -8.25 -30.59 -17.98
N LEU A 146 -8.38 -30.16 -16.71
CA LEU A 146 -7.66 -28.96 -16.21
C LEU A 146 -6.14 -29.06 -16.44
N SER A 147 -5.61 -30.29 -16.53
CA SER A 147 -4.21 -30.58 -16.82
C SER A 147 -3.78 -30.35 -18.27
N THR A 148 -4.71 -30.42 -19.24
CA THR A 148 -4.41 -30.25 -20.67
C THR A 148 -4.79 -28.87 -21.20
N ILE A 149 -5.26 -27.95 -20.34
CA ILE A 149 -5.60 -26.59 -20.77
C ILE A 149 -4.32 -25.76 -20.99
N SER A 150 -4.19 -25.20 -22.19
CA SER A 150 -3.11 -24.28 -22.53
C SER A 150 -3.33 -22.93 -21.85
N VAL A 151 -2.28 -22.37 -21.25
CA VAL A 151 -2.31 -21.04 -20.64
C VAL A 151 -1.90 -20.01 -21.68
N ALA A 152 -2.72 -18.97 -21.87
CA ALA A 152 -2.41 -17.88 -22.79
C ALA A 152 -1.17 -17.08 -22.35
N ARG A 153 -0.48 -16.47 -23.31
CA ARG A 153 0.65 -15.58 -23.04
C ARG A 153 0.23 -14.43 -22.12
N GLY A 154 1.09 -14.07 -21.17
CA GLY A 154 0.80 -13.06 -20.14
C GLY A 154 0.01 -13.59 -18.94
N TYR A 155 -0.38 -14.86 -18.95
CA TYR A 155 -1.02 -15.53 -17.83
C TYR A 155 -0.09 -16.59 -17.23
N TRP A 156 -0.30 -16.83 -15.94
CA TRP A 156 0.44 -17.78 -15.14
C TRP A 156 -0.54 -18.56 -14.26
N ARG A 157 -0.19 -19.82 -13.99
CA ARG A 157 -1.01 -20.72 -13.19
C ARG A 157 -0.15 -21.51 -12.22
N ALA A 158 -0.64 -21.70 -10.99
CA ALA A 158 0.13 -22.32 -9.92
C ALA A 158 0.20 -23.85 -10.00
N SER A 159 -0.76 -24.51 -10.65
CA SER A 159 -0.84 -25.98 -10.80
C SER A 159 -1.62 -26.40 -12.05
N ALA A 160 -1.44 -27.64 -12.50
CA ALA A 160 -2.32 -28.28 -13.48
C ALA A 160 -3.74 -28.52 -12.94
N ASP A 161 -3.91 -28.58 -11.62
CA ASP A 161 -5.18 -28.94 -10.96
C ASP A 161 -6.05 -27.74 -10.56
N THR A 162 -5.62 -26.52 -10.89
CA THR A 162 -6.38 -25.29 -10.62
C THR A 162 -6.94 -24.71 -11.91
N ASP A 163 -8.12 -24.13 -11.83
CA ASP A 163 -8.74 -23.31 -12.88
C ASP A 163 -8.34 -21.84 -12.77
N GLN A 164 -7.68 -21.45 -11.66
CA GLN A 164 -7.28 -20.07 -11.42
C GLN A 164 -6.11 -19.66 -12.32
N MET A 165 -6.41 -18.86 -13.35
CA MET A 165 -5.41 -18.16 -14.16
C MET A 165 -5.13 -16.78 -13.58
N ILE A 166 -3.85 -16.42 -13.47
CA ILE A 166 -3.43 -15.15 -12.89
C ILE A 166 -2.67 -14.38 -13.96
N LYS A 167 -3.13 -13.17 -14.26
CA LYS A 167 -2.41 -12.27 -15.16
C LYS A 167 -1.10 -11.84 -14.53
N CYS A 168 0.00 -11.95 -15.29
CA CYS A 168 1.31 -11.52 -14.83
C CYS A 168 1.40 -10.00 -14.70
N ASP A 169 1.93 -9.54 -13.57
CA ASP A 169 2.05 -8.11 -13.28
C ASP A 169 3.07 -7.41 -14.19
N ASP A 170 2.64 -6.32 -14.82
CA ASP A 170 3.43 -5.47 -15.70
C ASP A 170 4.40 -4.54 -14.94
N ARG A 171 4.31 -4.43 -13.61
CA ARG A 171 5.18 -3.57 -12.77
C ARG A 171 5.36 -2.14 -13.31
N GLY A 172 4.31 -1.57 -13.90
CA GLY A 172 4.32 -0.21 -14.46
C GLY A 172 4.82 -0.09 -15.90
N TYR A 173 5.33 -1.17 -16.51
CA TYR A 173 5.79 -1.23 -17.91
C TYR A 173 4.88 -2.16 -18.73
N VAL A 174 4.05 -1.56 -19.58
CA VAL A 174 3.00 -2.26 -20.35
C VAL A 174 3.62 -3.35 -21.21
N GLY A 175 3.09 -4.58 -21.11
CA GLY A 175 3.55 -5.72 -21.89
C GLY A 175 4.76 -6.44 -21.30
N SER A 176 5.30 -5.98 -20.17
CA SER A 176 6.42 -6.66 -19.52
C SER A 176 6.00 -8.00 -18.90
N GLY A 177 4.76 -8.11 -18.38
CA GLY A 177 4.21 -9.37 -17.88
C GLY A 177 4.05 -10.42 -18.99
N GLU A 178 3.61 -10.00 -20.17
CA GLU A 178 3.52 -10.85 -21.39
C GLU A 178 4.88 -11.29 -21.93
N ALA A 179 5.93 -10.51 -21.67
CA ALA A 179 7.29 -10.89 -22.04
C ALA A 179 7.85 -12.00 -21.10
N ARG A 180 7.54 -11.93 -19.80
CA ARG A 180 8.02 -12.93 -18.81
C ARG A 180 7.20 -14.22 -18.81
N CYS A 181 5.89 -14.11 -18.98
CA CYS A 181 4.96 -15.23 -18.95
C CYS A 181 4.61 -15.65 -20.37
N ILE A 182 5.32 -16.65 -20.89
CA ILE A 182 5.12 -17.16 -22.25
C ILE A 182 3.84 -17.99 -22.37
N GLY A 183 3.33 -18.52 -21.26
CA GLY A 183 2.19 -19.44 -21.26
C GLY A 183 2.58 -20.81 -21.80
N GLY A 184 1.59 -21.57 -22.27
CA GLY A 184 1.79 -22.91 -22.84
C GLY A 184 1.08 -24.03 -22.06
N GLU A 185 1.39 -25.27 -22.41
CA GLU A 185 0.83 -26.48 -21.79
C GLU A 185 1.77 -27.07 -20.73
N ASP A 186 3.07 -26.77 -20.82
CA ASP A 186 4.09 -27.29 -19.93
C ASP A 186 4.03 -26.61 -18.56
N PHE A 187 3.66 -27.39 -17.54
CA PHE A 187 3.63 -26.92 -16.16
C PHE A 187 5.04 -26.77 -15.54
N GLY A 188 6.02 -27.49 -16.09
CA GLY A 188 7.37 -27.63 -15.54
C GLY A 188 7.58 -28.95 -14.78
N PRO A 189 8.79 -29.20 -14.27
CA PRO A 189 9.12 -30.45 -13.57
C PRO A 189 8.32 -30.64 -12.28
N ASN A 190 8.04 -31.90 -11.92
CA ASN A 190 7.23 -32.25 -10.74
C ASN A 190 7.73 -31.54 -9.47
N GLY A 191 6.84 -30.78 -8.82
CA GLY A 191 7.11 -30.07 -7.57
C GLY A 191 7.49 -28.60 -7.72
N THR A 192 7.64 -28.06 -8.94
CA THR A 192 7.74 -26.61 -9.16
C THR A 192 6.36 -26.00 -9.35
N ILE A 193 6.21 -24.72 -8.99
CA ILE A 193 4.93 -24.01 -9.08
C ILE A 193 4.93 -23.20 -10.39
N GLY A 194 4.28 -23.73 -11.41
CA GLY A 194 4.03 -23.04 -12.68
C GLY A 194 5.29 -22.52 -13.37
N SER A 195 6.44 -23.19 -13.20
CA SER A 195 7.71 -22.69 -13.75
C SER A 195 7.80 -22.85 -15.27
N GLY A 196 7.04 -23.80 -15.85
CA GLY A 196 7.02 -24.02 -17.29
C GLY A 196 6.33 -22.91 -18.09
N TYR A 197 5.54 -22.05 -17.43
CA TYR A 197 4.90 -20.88 -18.07
C TYR A 197 5.81 -19.65 -18.17
N CYS A 198 7.02 -19.73 -17.59
CA CYS A 198 7.98 -18.64 -17.58
C CYS A 198 8.97 -18.77 -18.74
N ASP A 199 9.37 -17.63 -19.29
CA ASP A 199 10.56 -17.59 -20.16
C ASP A 199 11.80 -18.08 -19.39
N SER A 200 12.76 -18.69 -20.10
CA SER A 200 13.96 -19.33 -19.54
C SER A 200 14.78 -18.45 -18.58
N ASN A 201 14.71 -17.13 -18.73
CA ASN A 201 15.42 -16.18 -17.87
C ASN A 201 14.71 -15.91 -16.53
N PHE A 202 13.47 -16.37 -16.37
CA PHE A 202 12.62 -16.11 -15.21
C PHE A 202 12.16 -17.39 -14.53
N ARG A 203 11.77 -17.28 -13.25
CA ARG A 203 11.23 -18.37 -12.44
C ARG A 203 10.34 -17.82 -11.32
N GLY A 204 9.79 -18.72 -10.52
CA GLY A 204 8.96 -18.38 -9.36
C GLY A 204 7.53 -17.98 -9.72
N PRO A 205 6.72 -17.58 -8.73
CA PRO A 205 5.33 -17.22 -8.97
C PRO A 205 5.24 -15.97 -9.87
N GLU A 206 4.31 -15.99 -10.84
CA GLU A 206 4.12 -14.93 -11.85
C GLU A 206 5.40 -14.55 -12.61
N CYS A 207 6.38 -15.46 -12.66
CA CYS A 207 7.67 -15.29 -13.32
C CYS A 207 8.40 -14.02 -12.88
N GLN A 208 8.32 -13.69 -11.58
CA GLN A 208 8.87 -12.44 -11.03
C GLN A 208 10.32 -12.56 -10.53
N LEU A 209 10.91 -13.75 -10.54
CA LEU A 209 12.29 -13.98 -10.11
C LEU A 209 13.18 -14.22 -11.33
N CYS A 210 14.43 -13.77 -11.26
CA CYS A 210 15.43 -14.10 -12.26
C CYS A 210 15.96 -15.53 -12.05
N SER A 211 16.20 -16.24 -13.15
CA SER A 211 16.80 -17.57 -13.18
C SER A 211 18.30 -17.50 -12.84
N ALA A 212 18.99 -16.49 -13.37
CA ALA A 212 20.39 -16.23 -13.06
C ALA A 212 20.59 -15.78 -11.60
N ALA A 213 21.60 -16.34 -10.92
CA ALA A 213 21.99 -15.90 -9.58
C ALA A 213 22.50 -14.45 -9.60
N ASN A 214 22.29 -13.71 -8.51
CA ASN A 214 22.68 -12.30 -8.37
C ASN A 214 22.11 -11.38 -9.48
N HIS A 215 20.89 -11.66 -9.95
CA HIS A 215 20.16 -10.75 -10.81
C HIS A 215 18.81 -10.40 -10.18
N HIS A 216 18.33 -9.19 -10.47
CA HIS A 216 17.03 -8.71 -10.03
C HIS A 216 16.23 -8.17 -11.21
N LEU A 217 14.91 -8.07 -11.02
CA LEU A 217 13.98 -7.60 -12.04
C LEU A 217 13.88 -6.07 -11.96
N ALA A 218 14.47 -5.36 -12.94
CA ALA A 218 14.55 -3.89 -12.95
C ALA A 218 13.31 -3.25 -13.62
N ASP A 219 13.11 -3.48 -14.92
CA ASP A 219 12.03 -2.83 -15.70
C ASP A 219 10.82 -3.75 -15.96
N GLY A 220 10.62 -4.74 -15.10
CA GLY A 220 9.56 -5.73 -15.28
C GLY A 220 9.80 -6.71 -16.44
N SER A 221 10.79 -6.55 -17.30
CA SER A 221 11.11 -7.54 -18.36
C SER A 221 12.60 -7.85 -18.49
N SER A 222 13.48 -7.14 -17.77
CA SER A 222 14.92 -7.31 -17.82
C SER A 222 15.47 -7.75 -16.46
N CYS A 223 16.39 -8.73 -16.49
CA CYS A 223 17.15 -9.17 -15.33
C CYS A 223 18.52 -8.49 -15.32
N GLU A 224 18.75 -7.59 -14.36
CA GLU A 224 20.00 -6.85 -14.20
C GLU A 224 20.85 -7.40 -13.05
N LYS A 225 22.18 -7.33 -13.20
CA LYS A 225 23.09 -7.76 -12.13
C LYS A 225 22.89 -6.94 -10.87
N CYS A 226 22.90 -7.64 -9.75
CA CYS A 226 22.93 -7.05 -8.43
C CYS A 226 24.26 -6.35 -8.18
N TRP A 227 24.18 -5.28 -7.40
CA TRP A 227 25.34 -4.60 -6.86
C TRP A 227 26.12 -5.54 -5.91
N GLU A 228 27.45 -5.50 -5.91
CA GLU A 228 28.22 -6.36 -5.01
C GLU A 228 27.92 -6.00 -3.54
N PRO A 229 27.76 -6.99 -2.63
CA PRO A 229 27.39 -6.73 -1.24
C PRO A 229 28.32 -5.73 -0.53
N GLY A 230 29.62 -5.76 -0.87
CA GLY A 230 30.62 -4.87 -0.30
C GLY A 230 30.43 -3.40 -0.70
N GLU A 231 30.04 -3.16 -1.94
CA GLU A 231 29.84 -1.81 -2.45
C GLU A 231 28.52 -1.20 -1.94
N ALA A 232 27.43 -1.99 -1.84
CA ALA A 232 26.18 -1.53 -1.24
C ALA A 232 26.35 -1.12 0.23
N VAL A 233 27.08 -1.95 1.01
CA VAL A 233 27.45 -1.61 2.40
C VAL A 233 28.36 -0.37 2.43
N GLY A 234 29.29 -0.25 1.50
CA GLY A 234 30.16 0.92 1.36
C GLY A 234 29.38 2.22 1.15
N ILE A 235 28.39 2.22 0.25
CA ILE A 235 27.52 3.38 -0.02
C ILE A 235 26.71 3.75 1.22
N VAL A 236 26.06 2.77 1.85
CA VAL A 236 25.25 3.01 3.07
C VAL A 236 26.12 3.56 4.21
N ALA A 237 27.30 2.98 4.42
CA ALA A 237 28.25 3.46 5.41
C ALA A 237 28.76 4.87 5.09
N ALA A 238 29.08 5.15 3.81
CA ALA A 238 29.53 6.47 3.37
C ALA A 238 28.45 7.54 3.61
N ILE A 239 27.18 7.25 3.31
CA ILE A 239 26.06 8.15 3.58
C ILE A 239 25.91 8.38 5.08
N ALA A 240 25.93 7.32 5.90
CA ALA A 240 25.82 7.43 7.35
C ALA A 240 26.95 8.28 7.95
N VAL A 241 28.19 8.08 7.49
CA VAL A 241 29.35 8.89 7.89
C VAL A 241 29.21 10.33 7.40
N ALA A 242 28.81 10.57 6.16
CA ALA A 242 28.62 11.89 5.60
C ALA A 242 27.58 12.70 6.39
N ILE A 243 26.45 12.07 6.76
CA ILE A 243 25.43 12.65 7.63
C ILE A 243 26.05 13.02 8.99
N CYS A 244 26.78 12.10 9.61
CA CYS A 244 27.36 12.34 10.94
C CYS A 244 28.44 13.44 10.92
N VAL A 245 29.25 13.50 9.86
CA VAL A 245 30.23 14.56 9.64
C VAL A 245 29.52 15.89 9.43
N ALA A 246 28.50 15.96 8.57
CA ALA A 246 27.75 17.19 8.31
C ALA A 246 27.09 17.74 9.58
N PHE A 247 26.39 16.90 10.35
CA PHE A 247 25.77 17.31 11.61
C PHE A 247 26.80 17.63 12.70
N GLY A 248 27.91 16.88 12.77
CA GLY A 248 29.02 17.16 13.69
C GLY A 248 29.68 18.50 13.40
N LEU A 249 29.93 18.82 12.13
CA LEU A 249 30.44 20.11 11.68
C LEU A 249 29.46 21.24 11.98
N LEU A 250 28.17 21.06 11.69
CA LEU A 250 27.13 22.03 12.04
C LEU A 250 27.13 22.32 13.54
N ALA A 251 27.06 21.27 14.37
CA ALA A 251 27.08 21.41 15.83
C ALA A 251 28.35 22.13 16.31
N TRP A 252 29.51 21.79 15.75
CA TRP A 252 30.78 22.43 16.08
C TRP A 252 30.79 23.93 15.70
N VAL A 253 30.35 24.28 14.49
CA VAL A 253 30.23 25.68 14.05
C VAL A 253 29.28 26.46 14.96
N TYR A 254 28.13 25.89 15.33
CA TYR A 254 27.17 26.53 16.24
C TYR A 254 27.75 26.77 17.65
N THR A 255 28.69 25.94 18.14
CA THR A 255 29.33 26.19 19.44
C THR A 255 30.35 27.33 19.43
N LYS A 256 30.91 27.68 18.26
CA LYS A 256 31.91 28.74 18.11
C LYS A 256 31.24 30.11 17.97
N GLN A 257 30.74 30.66 19.08
CA GLN A 257 30.11 31.99 19.13
C GLN A 257 30.98 33.09 18.48
N SER A 258 32.31 32.99 18.60
CA SER A 258 33.30 33.91 18.01
C SER A 258 33.25 33.97 16.47
N TRP A 259 32.82 32.90 15.79
CA TRP A 259 32.77 32.85 14.32
C TRP A 259 31.58 33.60 13.73
N ARG A 260 30.60 33.96 14.57
CA ARG A 260 29.41 34.71 14.17
C ARG A 260 29.74 36.12 13.65
N ASN A 261 30.91 36.65 14.02
CA ASN A 261 31.41 37.97 13.57
C ASN A 261 32.40 37.88 12.39
N ARG A 262 32.73 36.69 11.88
CA ARG A 262 33.65 36.53 10.74
C ARG A 262 32.90 36.68 9.41
N ARG A 263 33.48 37.45 8.47
CA ARG A 263 32.86 37.80 7.17
C ARG A 263 32.41 36.61 6.30
N GLY A 264 33.01 35.42 6.42
CA GLY A 264 32.64 34.25 5.61
C GLY A 264 31.55 33.35 6.21
N VAL A 265 31.49 33.20 7.54
CA VAL A 265 30.60 32.22 8.23
C VAL A 265 29.47 32.91 9.00
N GLY A 266 29.64 34.19 9.35
CA GLY A 266 28.62 35.00 10.03
C GLY A 266 27.33 35.17 9.21
N PRO A 267 27.38 35.63 7.94
CA PRO A 267 26.19 35.83 7.12
C PRO A 267 25.29 34.60 6.96
N PRO A 268 25.77 33.38 6.63
CA PRO A 268 24.91 32.21 6.51
C PRO A 268 24.31 31.77 7.85
N LEU A 269 25.04 31.90 8.98
CA LEU A 269 24.47 31.62 10.31
C LEU A 269 23.34 32.59 10.67
N GLN A 270 23.54 33.88 10.41
CA GLN A 270 22.51 34.90 10.65
C GLN A 270 21.29 34.69 9.73
N LEU A 271 21.51 34.26 8.49
CA LEU A 271 20.43 33.88 7.58
C LEU A 271 19.68 32.65 8.12
N ALA A 272 20.38 31.62 8.60
CA ALA A 272 19.76 30.44 9.20
C ALA A 272 18.92 30.79 10.44
N ASP A 273 19.40 31.70 11.30
CA ASP A 273 18.63 32.21 12.44
C ASP A 273 17.38 32.98 12.00
N ARG A 274 17.50 33.82 10.95
CA ARG A 274 16.35 34.53 10.38
C ARG A 274 15.33 33.57 9.77
N VAL A 275 15.79 32.55 9.05
CA VAL A 275 14.93 31.51 8.48
C VAL A 275 14.26 30.71 9.57
N ALA A 276 14.97 30.31 10.63
CA ALA A 276 14.39 29.62 11.78
C ALA A 276 13.34 30.50 12.48
N ALA A 277 13.64 31.77 12.71
CA ALA A 277 12.69 32.74 13.29
C ALA A 277 11.45 32.93 12.38
N TRP A 278 11.65 32.96 11.06
CA TRP A 278 10.58 33.05 10.07
C TRP A 278 9.72 31.77 10.03
N CYS A 279 10.32 30.59 10.09
CA CYS A 279 9.60 29.31 10.17
C CYS A 279 8.74 29.22 11.44
N VAL A 280 9.25 29.73 12.56
CA VAL A 280 8.52 29.81 13.84
C VAL A 280 7.39 30.85 13.77
N SER A 281 7.64 32.02 13.18
CA SER A 281 6.65 33.09 13.07
C SER A 281 5.49 32.72 12.16
N THR A 282 5.77 32.10 11.02
CA THR A 282 4.76 31.65 10.04
C THR A 282 4.00 30.39 10.48
N GLY A 283 4.49 29.66 11.49
CA GLY A 283 3.90 28.39 11.90
C GLY A 283 4.05 27.29 10.86
N LEU A 284 5.15 27.30 10.09
CA LEU A 284 5.36 26.31 9.04
C LEU A 284 5.52 24.89 9.60
N LYS A 285 6.09 24.77 10.79
CA LYS A 285 6.35 23.49 11.47
C LYS A 285 5.10 22.61 11.65
N PRO A 286 4.01 23.07 12.31
CA PRO A 286 2.79 22.27 12.44
C PRO A 286 2.18 21.91 11.07
N LYS A 287 2.19 22.85 10.13
CA LYS A 287 1.66 22.64 8.76
C LYS A 287 2.41 21.51 8.04
N LEU A 288 3.75 21.56 8.06
CA LEU A 288 4.60 20.52 7.47
C LEU A 288 4.40 19.17 8.15
N LYS A 289 4.26 19.16 9.48
CA LYS A 289 4.03 17.94 10.26
C LYS A 289 2.70 17.27 9.92
N ILE A 290 1.62 18.06 9.76
CA ILE A 290 0.31 17.57 9.33
C ILE A 290 0.39 17.00 7.91
N LEU A 291 0.99 17.74 6.96
CA LEU A 291 1.13 17.31 5.57
C LEU A 291 1.98 16.04 5.45
N LEU A 292 3.12 15.99 6.14
CA LEU A 292 3.98 14.80 6.16
C LEU A 292 3.22 13.60 6.75
N GLY A 293 2.44 13.82 7.81
CA GLY A 293 1.59 12.78 8.38
C GLY A 293 0.49 12.27 7.44
N PHE A 294 -0.09 13.15 6.62
CA PHE A 294 -1.04 12.78 5.57
C PHE A 294 -0.38 11.90 4.51
N PHE A 295 0.74 12.36 3.93
CA PHE A 295 1.45 11.62 2.87
C PHE A 295 2.01 10.28 3.33
N GLN A 296 2.49 10.19 4.59
CA GLN A 296 2.94 8.93 5.20
C GLN A 296 1.86 7.83 5.19
N VAL A 297 0.58 8.19 5.25
CA VAL A 297 -0.52 7.22 5.18
C VAL A 297 -0.98 7.02 3.73
N CYS A 298 -1.11 8.10 2.95
CA CYS A 298 -1.56 8.04 1.56
C CYS A 298 -0.67 7.14 0.68
N PHE A 299 0.66 7.26 0.77
CA PHE A 299 1.56 6.50 -0.12
C PHE A 299 1.67 5.01 0.21
N VAL A 300 1.19 4.60 1.38
CA VAL A 300 1.17 3.19 1.78
C VAL A 300 -0.06 2.46 1.20
N LEU A 301 -1.02 3.19 0.61
CA LEU A 301 -2.31 2.66 0.12
C LEU A 301 -2.15 1.52 -0.92
N SER A 302 -1.37 1.74 -1.99
CA SER A 302 -1.11 0.72 -3.03
C SER A 302 -0.50 -0.56 -2.44
N THR A 303 0.49 -0.41 -1.56
CA THR A 303 1.25 -1.55 -1.03
C THR A 303 0.51 -2.33 0.07
N THR A 304 -0.04 -1.64 1.08
CA THR A 304 -0.66 -2.26 2.25
C THR A 304 -2.12 -2.68 2.00
N TYR A 305 -2.87 -1.92 1.22
CA TYR A 305 -4.27 -2.21 0.95
C TYR A 305 -4.49 -2.95 -0.36
N SER A 306 -3.43 -3.20 -1.14
CA SER A 306 -3.51 -3.75 -2.50
C SER A 306 -4.49 -2.93 -3.36
N ALA A 307 -4.44 -1.60 -3.24
CA ALA A 307 -5.35 -0.71 -3.95
C ALA A 307 -5.10 -0.79 -5.46
N ARG A 308 -6.15 -1.11 -6.23
CA ARG A 308 -6.11 -1.14 -7.69
C ARG A 308 -6.54 0.23 -8.20
N LEU A 309 -5.58 0.99 -8.72
CA LEU A 309 -5.80 2.29 -9.35
C LEU A 309 -5.78 2.14 -10.87
N PRO A 310 -6.43 3.05 -11.61
CA PRO A 310 -6.36 3.01 -13.07
C PRO A 310 -4.93 3.23 -13.59
N LYS A 311 -4.61 2.62 -14.74
CA LYS A 311 -3.21 2.38 -15.19
C LYS A 311 -2.36 3.64 -15.28
N ASP A 312 -2.92 4.74 -15.80
CA ASP A 312 -2.17 6.00 -15.98
C ASP A 312 -1.88 6.69 -14.64
N SER A 313 -2.85 6.64 -13.73
CA SER A 313 -2.74 7.24 -12.40
C SER A 313 -1.87 6.40 -11.46
N GLN A 314 -1.86 5.09 -11.64
CA GLN A 314 -1.02 4.17 -10.86
C GLN A 314 0.47 4.45 -11.10
N LYS A 315 0.91 4.66 -12.34
CA LYS A 315 2.31 5.01 -12.65
C LYS A 315 2.75 6.32 -11.98
N ALA A 316 1.89 7.34 -12.01
CA ALA A 316 2.18 8.62 -11.37
C ALA A 316 2.24 8.49 -9.84
N PHE A 317 1.30 7.73 -9.26
CA PHE A 317 1.27 7.43 -7.84
C PHE A 317 2.50 6.64 -7.41
N ASP A 318 2.89 5.60 -8.16
CA ASP A 318 4.02 4.74 -7.82
C ASP A 318 5.34 5.52 -7.86
N LYS A 319 5.59 6.33 -8.91
CA LYS A 319 6.76 7.24 -8.97
C LYS A 319 6.82 8.23 -7.82
N LEU A 320 5.67 8.83 -7.47
CA LEU A 320 5.59 9.77 -6.36
C LEU A 320 5.77 9.07 -5.00
N SER A 321 5.23 7.86 -4.88
CA SER A 321 5.37 7.03 -3.70
C SER A 321 6.82 6.60 -3.53
N GLU A 322 7.55 6.25 -4.59
CA GLU A 322 8.95 5.87 -4.53
C GLU A 322 9.86 7.05 -4.11
N ALA A 323 9.57 8.25 -4.60
CA ALA A 323 10.31 9.45 -4.23
C ALA A 323 10.13 9.86 -2.75
N ILE A 324 9.01 9.50 -2.11
CA ILE A 324 8.64 9.96 -0.77
C ILE A 324 8.63 8.82 0.26
N ALA A 325 8.38 7.58 -0.17
CA ALA A 325 8.42 6.40 0.69
C ALA A 325 9.87 6.12 1.06
N ILE A 326 10.09 6.05 2.37
CA ILE A 326 11.39 5.79 3.00
C ILE A 326 11.66 4.28 2.94
N ASP A 327 11.66 3.68 1.75
CA ASP A 327 12.32 2.40 1.49
C ASP A 327 13.61 2.66 0.70
N TRP A 328 14.48 3.49 1.28
CA TRP A 328 15.82 3.75 0.73
C TRP A 328 16.64 2.47 0.56
N THR A 329 16.26 1.38 1.25
CA THR A 329 16.93 0.09 1.04
C THR A 329 16.65 -0.47 -0.35
N ALA A 330 15.46 -0.26 -0.92
CA ALA A 330 15.17 -0.74 -2.28
C ALA A 330 16.06 -0.07 -3.35
N VAL A 331 16.47 1.19 -3.13
CA VAL A 331 17.36 1.93 -4.04
C VAL A 331 18.77 1.34 -4.06
N PHE A 332 19.29 0.90 -2.90
CA PHE A 332 20.66 0.37 -2.78
C PHE A 332 20.72 -1.17 -2.80
N LEU A 333 19.61 -1.83 -2.46
CA LEU A 333 19.44 -3.26 -2.26
C LEU A 333 18.07 -3.69 -2.82
N PRO A 334 17.93 -3.77 -4.16
CA PRO A 334 16.66 -4.12 -4.78
C PRO A 334 16.19 -5.53 -4.40
N PRO A 335 14.87 -5.79 -4.46
CA PRO A 335 14.30 -7.11 -4.16
C PRO A 335 14.91 -8.21 -5.04
N GLY A 336 15.27 -9.35 -4.44
CA GLY A 336 15.91 -10.47 -5.14
C GLY A 336 17.44 -10.51 -5.08
N CYS A 337 18.10 -9.39 -4.75
CA CYS A 337 19.56 -9.37 -4.56
C CYS A 337 19.99 -9.74 -3.15
N THR A 338 19.16 -9.44 -2.15
CA THR A 338 19.43 -9.77 -0.74
C THR A 338 18.17 -10.29 -0.08
N ASP A 339 18.36 -11.22 0.85
CA ASP A 339 17.26 -11.79 1.63
C ASP A 339 16.46 -10.69 2.32
N PHE A 340 15.12 -10.83 2.28
CA PHE A 340 14.21 -9.95 3.01
C PHE A 340 14.59 -9.76 4.48
N LYS A 341 15.12 -10.80 5.14
CA LYS A 341 15.59 -10.74 6.55
C LYS A 341 16.71 -9.71 6.74
N VAL A 342 17.69 -9.67 5.83
CA VAL A 342 18.82 -8.74 5.92
C VAL A 342 18.35 -7.31 5.65
N ARG A 343 17.50 -7.10 4.64
CA ARG A 343 16.89 -5.80 4.36
C ARG A 343 16.12 -5.26 5.57
N LEU A 344 15.35 -6.12 6.23
CA LEU A 344 14.62 -5.78 7.45
C LEU A 344 15.55 -5.34 8.60
N ILE A 345 16.68 -6.03 8.81
CA ILE A 345 17.68 -5.64 9.81
C ILE A 345 18.29 -4.29 9.48
N ILE A 346 18.75 -4.08 8.24
CA ILE A 346 19.41 -2.84 7.82
C ILE A 346 18.45 -1.66 8.00
N LEU A 347 17.22 -1.78 7.49
CA LEU A 347 16.20 -0.75 7.60
C LEU A 347 15.92 -0.36 9.06
N ALA A 348 15.84 -1.35 9.96
CA ALA A 348 15.51 -1.14 11.35
C ALA A 348 16.70 -0.70 12.23
N THR A 349 17.94 -1.00 11.85
CA THR A 349 19.13 -0.73 12.68
C THR A 349 19.93 0.47 12.22
N LEU A 350 19.97 0.76 10.91
CA LEU A 350 20.74 1.89 10.35
C LEU A 350 20.36 3.25 10.98
N PRO A 351 19.06 3.59 11.16
CA PRO A 351 18.71 4.85 11.82
C PRO A 351 19.16 4.92 13.28
N ILE A 352 19.12 3.79 13.99
CA ILE A 352 19.58 3.70 15.39
C ILE A 352 21.10 3.92 15.44
N LEU A 353 21.84 3.32 14.52
CA LEU A 353 23.29 3.50 14.39
C LEU A 353 23.64 4.97 14.11
N ILE A 354 22.93 5.63 13.19
CA ILE A 354 23.13 7.06 12.89
C ILE A 354 22.85 7.91 14.13
N ILE A 355 21.75 7.67 14.84
CA ILE A 355 21.44 8.38 16.09
C ILE A 355 22.55 8.16 17.13
N ALA A 356 23.00 6.91 17.32
CA ALA A 356 24.05 6.58 18.27
C ALA A 356 25.37 7.28 17.91
N LEU A 357 25.75 7.32 16.63
CA LEU A 357 26.95 8.00 16.16
C LEU A 357 26.87 9.52 16.37
N LEU A 358 25.71 10.15 16.09
CA LEU A 358 25.48 11.57 16.38
C LEU A 358 25.58 11.88 17.87
N MET A 359 25.07 10.99 18.73
CA MET A 359 25.20 11.11 20.18
C MET A 359 26.67 11.03 20.62
N LEU A 360 27.44 10.07 20.10
CA LEU A 360 28.87 9.91 20.40
C LEU A 360 29.69 11.11 19.95
N VAL A 361 29.46 11.62 18.74
CA VAL A 361 30.12 12.82 18.21
C VAL A 361 29.79 14.04 19.07
N GLY A 362 28.51 14.22 19.43
CA GLY A 362 28.06 15.31 20.30
C GLY A 362 28.70 15.27 21.70
N ILE A 363 28.82 14.08 22.29
CA ILE A 363 29.51 13.86 23.57
C ILE A 363 31.01 14.18 23.41
N GLY A 364 31.66 13.67 22.36
CA GLY A 364 33.10 13.88 22.11
C GLY A 364 33.47 15.36 21.94
N ILE A 365 32.70 16.13 21.17
CA ILE A 365 32.92 17.58 20.99
C ILE A 365 32.84 18.31 22.34
N ARG A 366 31.86 17.96 23.19
CA ARG A 366 31.67 18.60 24.49
C ARG A 366 32.70 18.17 25.52
N LEU A 367 33.15 16.91 25.51
CA LEU A 367 34.24 16.43 26.35
C LEU A 367 35.58 17.10 25.98
N LYS A 368 35.85 17.32 24.69
CA LYS A 368 37.03 18.09 24.26
C LYS A 368 36.98 19.54 24.76
N HIS A 369 35.81 20.17 24.71
CA HIS A 369 35.61 21.50 25.29
C HIS A 369 35.70 21.49 26.83
N TRP A 370 35.27 20.40 27.48
CA TRP A 370 35.40 20.17 28.93
C TRP A 370 36.87 20.10 29.36
N HIS A 371 37.74 19.40 28.63
CA HIS A 371 39.18 19.39 28.91
C HIS A 371 39.84 20.76 28.73
N ALA A 372 39.34 21.59 27.81
CA ALA A 372 39.86 22.93 27.57
C ALA A 372 39.38 23.97 28.58
N THR A 373 38.33 23.68 29.37
CA THR A 373 37.76 24.62 30.35
C THR A 373 37.85 24.02 31.75
N SER A 374 38.64 24.65 32.63
CA SER A 374 38.95 24.20 34.01
C SER A 374 37.75 24.23 34.99
N GLU A 375 36.55 23.89 34.55
CA GLU A 375 35.35 23.84 35.40
C GLU A 375 35.05 22.38 35.82
N ARG A 376 35.07 22.14 37.14
CA ARG A 376 34.86 20.82 37.78
C ARG A 376 33.38 20.38 37.68
N ARG A 377 32.91 20.01 36.49
CA ARG A 377 31.57 19.45 36.24
C ARG A 377 31.62 17.94 35.98
N ARG A 378 30.63 17.19 36.48
CA ARG A 378 30.53 15.73 36.30
C ARG A 378 30.27 15.37 34.83
N VAL A 379 30.83 14.27 34.35
CA VAL A 379 30.58 13.73 32.99
C VAL A 379 29.08 13.52 32.74
N SER A 380 28.32 13.14 33.77
CA SER A 380 26.86 12.99 33.69
C SER A 380 26.12 14.29 33.29
N ASP A 381 26.64 15.46 33.67
CA ASP A 381 26.05 16.74 33.25
C ASP A 381 26.33 17.06 31.78
N ALA A 382 27.48 16.63 31.24
CA ALA A 382 27.79 16.75 29.82
C ALA A 382 26.86 15.86 28.99
N ILE A 383 26.71 14.59 29.39
CA ILE A 383 25.80 13.64 28.75
C ILE A 383 24.36 14.16 28.77
N ARG A 384 23.86 14.60 29.93
CA ARG A 384 22.49 15.13 30.07
C ARG A 384 22.22 16.30 29.13
N ARG A 385 23.19 17.21 28.96
CA ARG A 385 23.06 18.35 28.03
C ARG A 385 23.02 17.90 26.58
N VAL A 386 23.91 17.00 26.16
CA VAL A 386 23.92 16.48 24.79
C VAL A 386 22.62 15.75 24.45
N VAL A 387 22.13 14.91 25.37
CA VAL A 387 20.83 14.24 25.22
C VAL A 387 19.72 15.26 24.99
N LEU A 388 19.62 16.30 25.84
CA LEU A 388 18.58 17.32 25.73
C LEU A 388 18.72 18.17 24.46
N ASP A 389 19.94 18.46 24.01
CA ASP A 389 20.23 19.22 22.80
C ASP A 389 19.87 18.42 21.53
N LEU A 390 20.07 17.09 21.53
CA LEU A 390 19.77 16.20 20.40
C LEU A 390 18.33 15.65 20.40
N THR A 391 17.64 15.67 21.54
CA THR A 391 16.26 15.18 21.66
C THR A 391 15.30 15.74 20.60
N PRO A 392 15.27 17.05 20.27
CA PRO A 392 14.39 17.57 19.22
C PRO A 392 14.61 16.90 17.85
N LEU A 393 15.88 16.68 17.47
CA LEU A 393 16.26 16.03 16.22
C LEU A 393 15.83 14.56 16.25
N ILE A 394 16.09 13.86 17.35
CA ILE A 394 15.71 12.45 17.53
C ILE A 394 14.19 12.30 17.42
N LEU A 395 13.40 13.17 18.04
CA LEU A 395 11.94 13.12 17.96
C LEU A 395 11.41 13.37 16.54
N ILE A 396 12.02 14.28 15.79
CA ILE A 396 11.69 14.52 14.37
C ILE A 396 12.01 13.26 13.55
N LEU A 397 13.17 12.66 13.76
CA LEU A 397 13.59 11.46 13.04
C LEU A 397 12.67 10.28 13.36
N VAL A 398 12.32 10.07 14.63
CA VAL A 398 11.35 9.05 15.06
C VAL A 398 9.99 9.30 14.41
N PHE A 399 9.49 10.54 14.38
CA PHE A 399 8.22 10.89 13.73
C PHE A 399 8.20 10.57 12.23
N ILE A 400 9.32 10.79 11.54
CA ILE A 400 9.44 10.54 10.10
C ILE A 400 9.56 9.03 9.81
N LEU A 401 10.40 8.33 10.58
CA LEU A 401 10.78 6.95 10.27
C LEU A 401 9.80 5.90 10.79
N VAL A 402 9.17 6.13 11.96
CA VAL A 402 8.32 5.10 12.59
C VAL A 402 7.22 4.59 11.67
N PRO A 403 6.41 5.43 10.98
CA PRO A 403 5.34 4.91 10.12
C PRO A 403 5.89 4.03 8.98
N SER A 404 6.97 4.45 8.32
CA SER A 404 7.57 3.72 7.21
C SER A 404 8.23 2.41 7.64
N ILE A 405 9.04 2.44 8.71
CA ILE A 405 9.68 1.24 9.26
C ILE A 405 8.63 0.27 9.80
N SER A 406 7.61 0.78 10.49
CA SER A 406 6.51 -0.06 10.99
C SER A 406 5.77 -0.74 9.84
N ALA A 407 5.41 -0.02 8.78
CA ALA A 407 4.77 -0.60 7.60
C ALA A 407 5.64 -1.72 7.00
N PHE A 408 6.95 -1.51 6.87
CA PHE A 408 7.87 -2.52 6.36
C PHE A 408 7.97 -3.76 7.27
N ILE A 409 8.02 -3.58 8.60
CA ILE A 409 7.98 -4.69 9.55
C ILE A 409 6.67 -5.48 9.39
N PHE A 410 5.53 -4.81 9.31
CA PHE A 410 4.23 -5.48 9.14
C PHE A 410 4.09 -6.21 7.79
N ARG A 411 4.80 -5.77 6.74
CA ARG A 411 4.85 -6.51 5.47
C ARG A 411 5.43 -7.92 5.60
N SER A 412 6.13 -8.24 6.70
CA SER A 412 6.58 -9.60 7.01
C SER A 412 5.42 -10.61 7.14
N TRP A 413 4.19 -10.16 7.41
CA TRP A 413 2.98 -11.01 7.43
C TRP A 413 2.16 -10.94 6.15
N SER A 414 2.58 -10.12 5.17
CA SER A 414 1.84 -9.91 3.92
C SER A 414 2.18 -10.99 2.88
N CYS A 415 1.50 -12.13 2.97
CA CYS A 415 1.60 -13.22 2.01
C CYS A 415 0.52 -13.14 0.93
N LYS A 416 0.91 -13.39 -0.32
CA LYS A 416 0.00 -13.60 -1.46
C LYS A 416 -0.22 -15.10 -1.64
N ALA A 417 -1.48 -15.53 -1.65
CA ALA A 417 -1.87 -16.94 -1.72
C ALA A 417 -2.27 -17.33 -3.15
N TYR A 418 -1.90 -18.55 -3.55
CA TYR A 418 -2.16 -19.14 -4.86
C TYR A 418 -2.84 -20.49 -4.69
N VAL A 419 -3.93 -20.74 -5.44
CA VAL A 419 -4.64 -22.02 -5.41
C VAL A 419 -3.84 -23.06 -6.20
N VAL A 420 -3.51 -24.19 -5.56
CA VAL A 420 -2.76 -25.30 -6.20
C VAL A 420 -3.69 -26.43 -6.60
N SER A 421 -4.67 -26.78 -5.77
CA SER A 421 -5.67 -27.78 -6.16
C SER A 421 -7.00 -27.51 -5.48
N HIS A 422 -8.06 -27.85 -6.21
CA HIS A 422 -9.42 -27.88 -5.70
C HIS A 422 -9.92 -29.33 -5.72
N SER A 423 -9.85 -30.02 -4.57
CA SER A 423 -10.57 -31.28 -4.38
C SER A 423 -11.85 -31.02 -3.60
N GLU A 424 -12.87 -31.87 -3.78
CA GLU A 424 -14.20 -31.72 -3.16
C GLU A 424 -14.16 -31.61 -1.62
N GLU A 425 -13.06 -32.02 -0.97
CA GLU A 425 -12.90 -32.03 0.49
C GLU A 425 -12.00 -30.91 1.05
N SER A 426 -11.12 -30.27 0.25
CA SER A 426 -10.33 -29.10 0.73
C SER A 426 -9.64 -28.31 -0.38
N TRP A 427 -9.50 -27.00 -0.15
CA TRP A 427 -8.68 -26.11 -0.99
C TRP A 427 -7.22 -26.13 -0.51
N LYS A 428 -6.28 -26.48 -1.39
CA LYS A 428 -4.84 -26.42 -1.09
C LYS A 428 -4.23 -25.15 -1.67
N TYR A 429 -3.59 -24.36 -0.82
CA TYR A 429 -2.95 -23.11 -1.21
C TYR A 429 -1.44 -23.17 -0.96
N VAL A 430 -0.69 -22.47 -1.80
CA VAL A 430 0.69 -22.10 -1.50
C VAL A 430 0.78 -20.59 -1.48
N SER A 431 1.45 -20.03 -0.48
CA SER A 431 1.56 -18.58 -0.33
C SER A 431 3.01 -18.15 -0.35
N PHE A 432 3.29 -16.99 -0.96
CA PHE A 432 4.62 -16.38 -1.02
C PHE A 432 4.61 -14.98 -0.44
N LEU A 433 5.74 -14.50 0.07
CA LEU A 433 5.85 -13.15 0.62
C LEU A 433 5.75 -12.11 -0.50
N LYS A 434 4.85 -11.12 -0.37
CA LYS A 434 4.56 -10.16 -1.44
C LYS A 434 5.75 -9.30 -1.85
N LEU A 435 6.62 -8.96 -0.89
CA LEU A 435 7.81 -8.13 -1.15
C LEU A 435 9.03 -8.94 -1.64
N ASP A 436 8.99 -10.26 -1.46
CA ASP A 436 10.07 -11.17 -1.85
C ASP A 436 9.49 -12.55 -2.20
N ALA A 437 9.19 -12.73 -3.48
CA ALA A 437 8.58 -13.95 -4.01
C ALA A 437 9.49 -15.19 -3.90
N ASN A 438 10.76 -15.04 -3.49
CA ASN A 438 11.65 -16.16 -3.21
C ASN A 438 11.33 -16.84 -1.86
N VAL A 439 10.68 -16.13 -0.93
CA VAL A 439 10.33 -16.64 0.40
C VAL A 439 8.91 -17.20 0.37
N GLN A 440 8.79 -18.52 0.50
CA GLN A 440 7.50 -19.19 0.68
C GLN A 440 6.99 -19.02 2.11
N CYS A 441 5.72 -18.64 2.26
CA CYS A 441 5.08 -18.50 3.55
C CYS A 441 4.85 -19.85 4.25
N GLU A 442 4.65 -19.83 5.56
CA GLU A 442 4.53 -21.05 6.40
C GLU A 442 5.74 -22.00 6.44
N THR A 443 6.88 -21.59 5.88
CA THR A 443 8.16 -22.31 6.00
C THR A 443 8.94 -21.91 7.27
N SER A 444 10.00 -22.68 7.59
CA SER A 444 10.94 -22.33 8.67
C SER A 444 11.63 -20.98 8.41
N GLN A 445 12.06 -20.71 7.17
CA GLN A 445 12.67 -19.43 6.79
C GLN A 445 11.74 -18.24 7.05
N HIS A 446 10.45 -18.38 6.71
CA HIS A 446 9.46 -17.35 7.01
C HIS A 446 9.19 -17.21 8.52
N THR A 447 9.26 -18.31 9.27
CA THR A 447 9.09 -18.29 10.73
C THR A 447 10.19 -17.47 11.40
N ASP A 448 11.44 -17.61 10.97
CA ASP A 448 12.56 -16.79 11.44
C ASP A 448 12.34 -15.29 11.16
N ILE A 449 11.83 -14.95 9.98
CA ILE A 449 11.50 -13.57 9.60
C ILE A 449 10.40 -13.02 10.52
N LYS A 450 9.34 -13.79 10.77
CA LYS A 450 8.23 -13.39 11.67
C LYS A 450 8.70 -13.18 13.10
N ILE A 451 9.59 -14.04 13.62
CA ILE A 451 10.17 -13.88 14.96
C ILE A 451 10.97 -12.58 15.05
N LEU A 452 11.86 -12.34 14.08
CA LEU A 452 12.62 -11.09 14.01
C LEU A 452 11.69 -9.88 13.92
N ALA A 453 10.68 -9.93 13.04
CA ALA A 453 9.71 -8.86 12.87
C ALA A 453 8.95 -8.58 14.19
N ALA A 454 8.59 -9.61 14.95
CA ALA A 454 7.93 -9.45 16.26
C ALA A 454 8.80 -8.66 17.26
N PHE A 455 10.11 -8.94 17.33
CA PHE A 455 11.03 -8.13 18.15
C PHE A 455 11.14 -6.68 17.66
N LEU A 456 11.18 -6.48 16.34
CA LEU A 456 11.23 -5.14 15.76
C LEU A 456 9.93 -4.35 15.95
N LEU A 457 8.77 -5.02 16.03
CA LEU A 457 7.50 -4.39 16.40
C LEU A 457 7.55 -3.81 17.82
N ILE A 458 8.18 -4.52 18.77
CA ILE A 458 8.35 -4.02 20.13
C ILE A 458 9.26 -2.79 20.12
N LEU A 459 10.36 -2.84 19.36
CA LEU A 459 11.34 -1.77 19.32
C LEU A 459 10.80 -0.49 18.67
N TRP A 460 10.15 -0.60 17.52
CA TRP A 460 9.78 0.55 16.69
C TRP A 460 8.36 1.07 16.98
N PRO A 461 7.26 0.43 16.54
CA PRO A 461 5.92 0.97 16.77
C PRO A 461 5.55 1.01 18.26
N VAL A 462 5.81 -0.05 19.04
CA VAL A 462 5.48 -0.04 20.48
C VAL A 462 6.43 0.86 21.27
N GLY A 463 7.74 0.75 21.03
CA GLY A 463 8.75 1.54 21.73
C GLY A 463 8.57 3.05 21.53
N SER A 464 8.23 3.48 20.31
CA SER A 464 7.96 4.90 20.03
C SER A 464 6.67 5.41 20.69
N LEU A 465 5.59 4.62 20.71
CA LEU A 465 4.36 4.96 21.44
C LEU A 465 4.61 5.10 22.94
N VAL A 466 5.35 4.16 23.53
CA VAL A 466 5.75 4.21 24.94
C VAL A 466 6.61 5.44 25.20
N LEU A 467 7.62 5.70 24.38
CA LEU A 467 8.49 6.87 24.50
C LEU A 467 7.69 8.18 24.46
N PHE A 468 6.81 8.37 23.47
CA PHE A 468 6.02 9.60 23.35
C PHE A 468 5.05 9.75 24.52
N THR A 469 4.45 8.66 25.00
CA THR A 469 3.56 8.67 26.16
C THR A 469 4.31 9.04 27.44
N LEU A 470 5.46 8.43 27.70
CA LEU A 470 6.29 8.72 28.87
C LEU A 470 6.76 10.18 28.87
N LEU A 471 7.19 10.70 27.72
CA LEU A 471 7.59 12.10 27.58
C LEU A 471 6.39 13.05 27.79
N ALA A 472 5.22 12.72 27.26
CA ALA A 472 4.01 13.50 27.46
C ALA A 472 3.62 13.56 28.95
N VAL A 473 3.63 12.42 29.65
CA VAL A 473 3.33 12.33 31.09
C VAL A 473 4.37 13.10 31.93
N ALA A 474 5.66 12.94 31.62
CA ALA A 474 6.74 13.63 32.33
C ALA A 474 6.65 15.16 32.18
N CYS A 475 6.27 15.64 30.99
CA CYS A 475 6.12 17.06 30.71
C CYS A 475 4.80 17.65 31.21
N PHE A 476 3.76 16.83 31.43
CA PHE A 476 2.40 17.30 31.70
C PHE A 476 2.29 18.27 32.89
N LYS A 477 2.84 17.90 34.06
CA LYS A 477 2.78 18.73 35.28
C LYS A 477 3.48 20.08 35.09
N ALA A 478 4.62 20.10 34.40
CA ALA A 478 5.36 21.33 34.11
C ALA A 478 4.62 22.24 33.13
N LEU A 479 3.96 21.66 32.12
CA LEU A 479 3.12 22.38 31.16
C LEU A 479 1.86 22.97 31.81
N GLN A 480 1.21 22.23 32.71
CA GLN A 480 0.06 22.75 33.48
C GLN A 480 0.43 23.95 34.34
N ARG A 481 1.60 23.92 35.00
CA ARG A 481 2.11 25.01 35.83
C ARG A 481 2.72 26.18 35.03
N LYS A 482 2.77 26.07 33.69
CA LYS A 482 3.44 27.04 32.79
C LYS A 482 4.91 27.31 33.16
N MET A 483 5.60 26.32 33.73
CA MET A 483 7.01 26.42 34.13
C MET A 483 7.88 25.56 33.20
N PRO A 484 8.47 26.14 32.13
CA PRO A 484 9.24 25.36 31.16
C PRO A 484 10.55 24.84 31.76
N THR A 485 10.71 23.51 31.79
CA THR A 485 11.94 22.82 32.17
C THR A 485 12.86 22.63 30.96
N ALA A 486 14.07 22.08 31.17
CA ALA A 486 14.93 21.71 30.06
C ALA A 486 14.30 20.60 29.18
N LEU A 487 13.63 19.62 29.80
CA LEU A 487 12.96 18.52 29.11
C LEU A 487 11.74 19.01 28.31
N THR A 488 10.91 19.91 28.84
CA THR A 488 9.74 20.42 28.10
C THR A 488 10.14 21.20 26.85
N ARG A 489 11.32 21.86 26.87
CA ARG A 489 11.88 22.53 25.68
C ARG A 489 12.43 21.55 24.67
N ALA A 490 13.18 20.55 25.13
CA ALA A 490 13.73 19.48 24.28
C ALA A 490 12.62 18.69 23.56
N THR A 491 11.47 18.52 24.20
CA THR A 491 10.30 17.79 23.67
C THR A 491 9.24 18.69 23.02
N ALA A 492 9.54 19.96 22.78
CA ALA A 492 8.61 20.94 22.20
C ALA A 492 7.95 20.46 20.89
N PHE A 493 8.65 19.62 20.11
CA PHE A 493 8.10 19.00 18.90
C PHE A 493 6.78 18.23 19.13
N LEU A 494 6.60 17.61 20.29
CA LEU A 494 5.44 16.76 20.58
C LEU A 494 4.21 17.57 21.01
N HIS A 495 4.39 18.67 21.76
CA HIS A 495 3.28 19.31 22.47
C HIS A 495 3.03 20.78 22.10
N THR A 496 4.01 21.50 21.54
CA THR A 496 3.92 22.97 21.38
C THR A 496 2.72 23.42 20.54
N GLU A 497 2.28 22.60 19.61
CA GLU A 497 1.21 22.90 18.63
C GLU A 497 -0.19 22.67 19.22
N TYR A 498 -0.29 21.86 20.28
CA TYR A 498 -1.55 21.44 20.90
C TYR A 498 -1.84 22.26 22.16
N LYS A 499 -3.12 22.39 22.51
CA LYS A 499 -3.55 22.96 23.79
C LYS A 499 -3.02 22.11 24.94
N THR A 500 -2.73 22.72 26.09
CA THR A 500 -2.16 22.02 27.26
C THR A 500 -2.97 20.81 27.73
N ARG A 501 -4.31 20.84 27.60
CA ARG A 501 -5.20 19.72 27.92
C ARG A 501 -4.98 18.50 27.00
N TRP A 502 -4.56 18.74 25.77
CA TRP A 502 -4.39 17.75 24.70
C TRP A 502 -2.92 17.61 24.29
N CYS A 503 -1.97 17.83 25.20
CA CYS A 503 -0.54 17.75 24.88
C CYS A 503 -0.07 16.34 24.46
N TRP A 504 -0.86 15.31 24.72
CA TRP A 504 -0.63 13.91 24.33
C TRP A 504 -1.21 13.58 22.95
N TRP A 505 -1.80 14.55 22.24
CA TRP A 505 -2.43 14.32 20.92
C TRP A 505 -1.48 13.69 19.90
N GLU A 506 -0.19 13.98 20.00
CA GLU A 506 0.83 13.37 19.15
C GLU A 506 0.89 11.85 19.27
N VAL A 507 0.63 11.31 20.46
CA VAL A 507 0.56 9.86 20.69
C VAL A 507 -0.63 9.27 19.93
N LEU A 508 -1.77 9.97 19.93
CA LEU A 508 -2.97 9.54 19.21
C LEU A 508 -2.77 9.58 17.69
N GLU A 509 -2.14 10.63 17.17
CA GLU A 509 -1.75 10.72 15.76
C GLU A 509 -0.81 9.59 15.36
N LEU A 510 0.23 9.31 16.16
CA LEU A 510 1.16 8.23 15.90
C LEU A 510 0.48 6.85 15.94
N LEU A 511 -0.38 6.61 16.93
CA LEU A 511 -1.15 5.37 17.06
C LEU A 511 -2.03 5.15 15.82
N ARG A 512 -2.78 6.16 15.41
CA ARG A 512 -3.63 6.10 14.20
C ARG A 512 -2.80 5.76 12.97
N LYS A 513 -1.65 6.40 12.78
CA LYS A 513 -0.75 6.11 11.65
C LYS A 513 -0.28 4.66 11.68
N ILE A 514 0.23 4.17 12.81
CA ILE A 514 0.70 2.78 12.95
C ILE A 514 -0.41 1.78 12.60
N VAL A 515 -1.64 2.07 13.03
CA VAL A 515 -2.79 1.22 12.70
C VAL A 515 -3.07 1.22 11.19
N LEU A 516 -3.13 2.41 10.57
CA LEU A 516 -3.46 2.57 9.16
C LEU A 516 -2.36 2.09 8.20
N VAL A 517 -1.08 2.18 8.56
CA VAL A 517 0.03 1.77 7.68
C VAL A 517 0.42 0.30 7.84
N GLY A 518 0.10 -0.29 9.00
CA GLY A 518 0.70 -1.54 9.45
C GLY A 518 -0.29 -2.56 9.98
N MET A 519 -0.95 -2.27 11.11
CA MET A 519 -1.81 -3.25 11.82
C MET A 519 -2.93 -3.83 10.94
N ILE A 520 -3.39 -3.09 9.94
CA ILE A 520 -4.41 -3.57 8.99
C ILE A 520 -3.94 -4.78 8.17
N LEU A 521 -2.62 -4.99 8.02
CA LEU A 521 -2.06 -6.18 7.36
C LEU A 521 -2.30 -7.49 8.11
N VAL A 522 -2.72 -7.43 9.39
CA VAL A 522 -3.18 -8.63 10.13
C VAL A 522 -4.40 -9.25 9.46
N ILE A 523 -5.21 -8.46 8.75
CA ILE A 523 -6.32 -8.96 7.95
C ILE A 523 -5.74 -9.61 6.68
N PRO A 524 -6.00 -10.90 6.40
CA PRO A 524 -5.48 -11.57 5.22
C PRO A 524 -5.90 -10.88 3.91
N GLU A 525 -5.07 -11.01 2.87
CA GLU A 525 -5.33 -10.37 1.56
C GLU A 525 -6.61 -10.88 0.89
N ARG A 526 -7.01 -12.13 1.14
CA ARG A 526 -8.32 -12.65 0.69
C ARG A 526 -9.49 -11.80 1.19
N ARG A 527 -9.30 -11.05 2.28
CA ARG A 527 -10.27 -10.09 2.83
C ARG A 527 -9.74 -8.65 2.65
N SER A 528 -9.11 -8.35 1.51
CA SER A 528 -8.56 -7.02 1.19
C SER A 528 -9.62 -5.92 1.28
N PHE A 529 -10.86 -6.18 0.86
CA PHE A 529 -11.97 -5.23 1.02
C PHE A 529 -12.22 -4.85 2.49
N LEU A 530 -12.11 -5.82 3.42
CA LEU A 530 -12.26 -5.56 4.86
C LEU A 530 -11.19 -4.59 5.38
N ARG A 531 -9.99 -4.59 4.79
CA ARG A 531 -8.94 -3.61 5.12
C ARG A 531 -9.42 -2.17 4.86
N PHE A 532 -10.06 -1.93 3.72
CA PHE A 532 -10.63 -0.63 3.37
C PHE A 532 -11.81 -0.25 4.27
N VAL A 533 -12.69 -1.19 4.61
CA VAL A 533 -13.82 -0.94 5.52
C VAL A 533 -13.32 -0.48 6.90
N VAL A 534 -12.34 -1.20 7.46
CA VAL A 534 -11.76 -0.85 8.76
C VAL A 534 -11.02 0.48 8.72
N ALA A 535 -10.23 0.76 7.66
CA ALA A 535 -9.55 2.05 7.51
C ALA A 535 -10.54 3.22 7.37
N THR A 536 -11.59 3.07 6.58
CA THR A 536 -12.65 4.07 6.42
C THR A 536 -13.32 4.37 7.76
N LEU A 537 -13.63 3.35 8.56
CA LEU A 537 -14.22 3.52 9.89
C LEU A 537 -13.28 4.32 10.81
N ILE A 538 -12.00 3.93 10.87
CA ILE A 538 -10.99 4.61 11.70
C ILE A 538 -10.83 6.07 11.28
N CYS A 539 -10.70 6.33 9.97
CA CYS A 539 -10.57 7.68 9.43
C CYS A 539 -11.82 8.53 9.69
N SER A 540 -13.02 7.96 9.54
CA SER A 540 -14.28 8.66 9.82
C SER A 540 -14.39 9.07 11.29
N VAL A 541 -14.15 8.12 12.22
CA VAL A 541 -14.15 8.40 13.66
C VAL A 541 -13.10 9.46 14.00
N TYR A 542 -11.90 9.36 13.42
CA TYR A 542 -10.83 10.29 13.69
C TYR A 542 -11.13 11.72 13.22
N VAL A 543 -11.69 11.90 12.02
CA VAL A 543 -12.11 13.21 11.51
C VAL A 543 -13.15 13.85 12.44
N VAL A 544 -14.14 13.08 12.90
CA VAL A 544 -15.17 13.55 13.84
C VAL A 544 -14.54 13.96 15.18
N VAL A 545 -13.71 13.10 15.75
CA VAL A 545 -13.00 13.36 17.01
C VAL A 545 -12.15 14.63 16.89
N LEU A 546 -11.42 14.79 15.78
CA LEU A 546 -10.60 15.96 15.52
C LEU A 546 -11.46 17.24 15.43
N ALA A 547 -12.57 17.20 14.69
CA ALA A 547 -13.50 18.33 14.51
C ALA A 547 -14.17 18.78 15.81
N VAL A 548 -14.48 17.84 16.72
CA VAL A 548 -15.12 18.13 18.02
C VAL A 548 -14.10 18.60 19.05
N VAL A 549 -12.96 17.90 19.19
CA VAL A 549 -11.99 18.16 20.28
C VAL A 549 -11.20 19.44 20.04
N LYS A 550 -10.91 19.77 18.77
CA LYS A 550 -10.12 20.96 18.37
C LYS A 550 -8.81 21.08 19.16
N PRO A 551 -7.89 20.12 19.03
CA PRO A 551 -6.70 20.00 19.88
C PRO A 551 -5.65 21.08 19.61
N TYR A 552 -5.58 21.62 18.38
CA TYR A 552 -4.58 22.62 17.98
C TYR A 552 -4.83 23.99 18.62
N LYS A 553 -3.74 24.71 18.92
CA LYS A 553 -3.80 26.10 19.41
C LYS A 553 -4.26 27.08 18.32
N ARG A 554 -3.72 26.93 17.10
CA ARG A 554 -4.01 27.82 15.96
C ARG A 554 -5.20 27.29 15.17
N ILE A 555 -6.09 28.19 14.75
CA ILE A 555 -7.28 27.83 13.96
C ILE A 555 -6.88 27.34 12.56
N GLU A 556 -5.89 27.97 11.95
CA GLU A 556 -5.36 27.55 10.63
C GLU A 556 -4.87 26.09 10.65
N ASP A 557 -4.04 25.74 11.63
CA ASP A 557 -3.50 24.38 11.78
C ASP A 557 -4.64 23.38 12.05
N HIS A 558 -5.64 23.79 12.84
CA HIS A 558 -6.81 22.95 13.09
C HIS A 558 -7.62 22.68 11.82
N VAL A 559 -7.91 23.72 11.02
CA VAL A 559 -8.66 23.60 9.76
C VAL A 559 -7.86 22.74 8.77
N LEU A 560 -6.54 22.94 8.68
CA LEU A 560 -5.67 22.13 7.84
C LEU A 560 -5.67 20.65 8.28
N ALA A 561 -5.61 20.38 9.58
CA ALA A 561 -5.65 19.01 10.10
C ALA A 561 -7.00 18.33 9.81
N VAL A 562 -8.13 19.03 9.98
CA VAL A 562 -9.46 18.49 9.63
C VAL A 562 -9.53 18.24 8.12
N GLY A 563 -9.04 19.17 7.30
CA GLY A 563 -9.11 19.04 5.85
C GLY A 563 -8.25 17.93 5.28
N THR A 564 -7.01 17.79 5.75
CA THR A 564 -6.14 16.68 5.33
C THR A 564 -6.71 15.32 5.75
N ASN A 565 -7.30 15.19 6.93
CA ASN A 565 -7.94 13.93 7.33
C ASN A 565 -9.26 13.66 6.57
N LEU A 566 -10.02 14.68 6.18
CA LEU A 566 -11.18 14.50 5.30
C LEU A 566 -10.75 14.06 3.89
N VAL A 567 -9.72 14.69 3.33
CA VAL A 567 -9.14 14.28 2.04
C VAL A 567 -8.62 12.85 2.12
N LEU A 568 -7.95 12.47 3.22
CA LEU A 568 -7.49 11.09 3.44
C LEU A 568 -8.65 10.09 3.43
N LEU A 569 -9.77 10.43 4.09
CA LEU A 569 -10.98 9.62 4.07
C LEU A 569 -11.52 9.44 2.65
N LEU A 570 -11.61 10.53 1.88
CA LEU A 570 -12.07 10.49 0.49
C LEU A 570 -11.14 9.66 -0.41
N VAL A 571 -9.82 9.76 -0.22
CA VAL A 571 -8.83 8.97 -0.95
C VAL A 571 -8.97 7.47 -0.64
N ILE A 572 -9.16 7.10 0.64
CA ILE A 572 -9.37 5.69 1.02
C ILE A 572 -10.69 5.16 0.46
N LEU A 573 -11.76 5.96 0.51
CA LEU A 573 -13.05 5.61 -0.08
C LEU A 573 -12.93 5.42 -1.60
N GLY A 574 -12.28 6.34 -2.30
CA GLY A 574 -12.07 6.24 -3.74
C GLY A 574 -11.26 5.01 -4.14
N ALA A 575 -10.16 4.75 -3.43
CA ALA A 575 -9.36 3.54 -3.64
C ALA A 575 -10.17 2.26 -3.36
N SER A 576 -11.09 2.29 -2.39
CA SER A 576 -11.99 1.16 -2.13
C SER A 576 -12.96 0.94 -3.29
N TRP A 577 -13.50 2.00 -3.90
CA TRP A 577 -14.41 1.91 -5.05
C TRP A 577 -13.71 1.38 -6.29
N THR A 578 -12.51 1.88 -6.62
CA THR A 578 -11.76 1.39 -7.78
C THR A 578 -11.35 -0.07 -7.59
N THR A 579 -10.90 -0.44 -6.39
CA THR A 579 -10.51 -1.82 -6.09
C THR A 579 -11.70 -2.78 -6.10
N LEU A 580 -12.85 -2.34 -5.61
CA LEU A 580 -14.09 -3.12 -5.64
C LEU A 580 -14.62 -3.29 -7.06
N PHE A 581 -14.56 -2.24 -7.89
CA PHE A 581 -14.96 -2.31 -9.29
C PHE A 581 -14.13 -3.34 -10.06
N GLU A 582 -12.81 -3.28 -9.97
CA GLU A 582 -11.94 -4.26 -10.64
C GLU A 582 -12.18 -5.68 -10.10
N SER A 583 -12.44 -5.85 -8.80
CA SER A 583 -12.75 -7.16 -8.24
C SER A 583 -14.04 -7.76 -8.80
N ILE A 584 -15.13 -6.97 -8.88
CA ILE A 584 -16.42 -7.47 -9.38
C ILE A 584 -16.34 -7.72 -10.89
N LYS A 585 -15.62 -6.86 -11.61
CA LYS A 585 -15.40 -7.00 -13.05
C LYS A 585 -14.69 -8.32 -13.39
N GLU A 586 -13.67 -8.70 -12.61
CA GLU A 586 -12.96 -9.98 -12.76
C GLU A 586 -13.87 -11.18 -12.44
N ASP A 587 -14.72 -11.07 -11.40
CA ASP A 587 -15.54 -12.21 -10.97
C ASP A 587 -16.78 -12.46 -11.86
N VAL A 588 -17.45 -11.39 -12.31
CA VAL A 588 -18.79 -11.47 -12.91
C VAL A 588 -18.98 -10.62 -14.17
N GLY A 589 -17.92 -9.97 -14.65
CA GLY A 589 -17.93 -9.15 -15.85
C GLY A 589 -18.26 -7.67 -15.60
N ALA A 590 -17.91 -6.83 -16.58
CA ALA A 590 -18.03 -5.38 -16.48
C ALA A 590 -19.48 -4.88 -16.36
N ASP A 591 -20.41 -5.46 -17.12
CA ASP A 591 -21.82 -5.03 -17.14
C ASP A 591 -22.49 -5.21 -15.77
N GLN A 592 -22.13 -6.27 -15.05
CA GLN A 592 -22.66 -6.51 -13.71
C GLN A 592 -22.00 -5.58 -12.70
N ALA A 593 -20.70 -5.35 -12.79
CA ALA A 593 -19.99 -4.37 -11.96
C ALA A 593 -20.59 -2.97 -12.08
N GLU A 594 -20.93 -2.54 -13.31
CA GLU A 594 -21.62 -1.28 -13.56
C GLU A 594 -23.00 -1.24 -12.90
N ARG A 595 -23.80 -2.30 -13.02
CA ARG A 595 -25.12 -2.38 -12.36
C ARG A 595 -25.05 -2.29 -10.83
N PHE A 596 -24.03 -2.89 -10.21
CA PHE A 596 -23.87 -2.88 -8.75
C PHE A 596 -23.33 -1.56 -8.21
N LEU A 597 -22.33 -0.98 -8.89
CA LEU A 597 -21.60 0.19 -8.38
C LEU A 597 -22.05 1.52 -8.99
N GLY A 598 -22.76 1.50 -10.12
CA GLY A 598 -23.27 2.67 -10.83
C GLY A 598 -22.22 3.43 -11.64
N TRP A 599 -21.01 2.89 -11.79
CA TRP A 599 -19.93 3.46 -12.59
C TRP A 599 -19.66 2.58 -13.82
N PRO A 600 -19.48 3.15 -15.02
CA PRO A 600 -19.22 2.35 -16.23
C PRO A 600 -17.80 1.74 -16.25
N ASN A 601 -16.84 2.38 -15.57
CA ASN A 601 -15.46 1.91 -15.49
C ASN A 601 -14.78 2.42 -14.20
N SER A 602 -13.62 1.85 -13.88
CA SER A 602 -12.79 2.27 -12.74
C SER A 602 -12.26 3.71 -12.88
N GLU A 603 -12.06 4.19 -14.10
CA GLU A 603 -11.70 5.58 -14.40
C GLU A 603 -12.78 6.57 -13.94
N ALA A 604 -14.06 6.26 -14.14
CA ALA A 604 -15.17 7.10 -13.69
C ALA A 604 -15.23 7.17 -12.15
N ALA A 605 -15.07 6.03 -11.46
CA ALA A 605 -15.00 5.99 -10.01
C ALA A 605 -13.81 6.81 -9.46
N PHE A 606 -12.66 6.73 -10.13
CA PHE A 606 -11.49 7.54 -9.81
C PHE A 606 -11.73 9.04 -10.08
N GLY A 607 -12.36 9.39 -11.20
CA GLY A 607 -12.74 10.76 -11.54
C GLY A 607 -13.67 11.39 -10.51
N VAL A 608 -14.63 10.64 -9.97
CA VAL A 608 -15.48 11.11 -8.87
C VAL A 608 -14.72 11.28 -7.58
N THR A 609 -13.75 10.41 -7.30
CA THR A 609 -12.84 10.60 -6.17
C THR A 609 -12.07 11.92 -6.29
N ILE A 610 -11.50 12.20 -7.47
CA ILE A 610 -10.81 13.47 -7.73
C ILE A 610 -11.77 14.65 -7.56
N PHE A 611 -12.99 14.57 -8.11
CA PHE A 611 -13.98 15.63 -7.99
C PHE A 611 -14.33 15.92 -6.51
N LEU A 612 -14.55 14.89 -5.71
CA LEU A 612 -14.82 15.03 -4.27
C LEU A 612 -13.63 15.62 -3.52
N VAL A 613 -12.40 15.20 -3.83
CA VAL A 613 -11.18 15.74 -3.23
C VAL A 613 -11.00 17.22 -3.60
N VAL A 614 -11.11 17.58 -4.87
CA VAL A 614 -11.01 18.97 -5.34
C VAL A 614 -12.11 19.82 -4.71
N GLY A 615 -13.35 19.33 -4.67
CA GLY A 615 -14.46 20.00 -4.01
C GLY A 615 -14.20 20.24 -2.53
N ALA A 616 -13.72 19.23 -1.80
CA ALA A 616 -13.34 19.37 -0.39
C ALA A 616 -12.23 20.42 -0.21
N LEU A 617 -11.19 20.40 -1.05
CA LEU A 617 -10.10 21.38 -1.02
C LEU A 617 -10.61 22.81 -1.26
N VAL A 618 -11.51 23.01 -2.23
CA VAL A 618 -12.14 24.32 -2.50
C VAL A 618 -12.95 24.80 -1.30
N VAL A 619 -13.74 23.91 -0.67
CA VAL A 619 -14.50 24.23 0.55
C VAL A 619 -13.56 24.61 1.69
N PHE A 620 -12.43 23.92 1.87
CA PHE A 620 -11.44 24.28 2.88
C PHE A 620 -10.74 25.61 2.58
N LEU A 621 -10.39 25.88 1.32
CA LEU A 621 -9.82 27.15 0.90
C LEU A 621 -10.79 28.30 1.15
N TYR A 622 -12.06 28.13 0.77
CA TYR A 622 -13.11 29.11 1.04
C TYR A 622 -13.33 29.31 2.55
N GLY A 623 -13.40 28.22 3.33
CA GLY A 623 -13.51 28.26 4.78
C GLY A 623 -12.33 28.97 5.45
N ALA A 624 -11.11 28.74 4.97
CA ALA A 624 -9.91 29.41 5.43
C ALA A 624 -9.94 30.91 5.11
N LEU A 625 -10.37 31.30 3.91
CA LEU A 625 -10.56 32.70 3.52
C LEU A 625 -11.61 33.39 4.40
N LEU A 626 -12.74 32.75 4.66
CA LEU A 626 -13.76 33.27 5.57
C LEU A 626 -13.25 33.40 7.01
N ALA A 627 -12.52 32.39 7.51
CA ALA A 627 -11.91 32.43 8.83
C ALA A 627 -10.89 33.57 8.95
N ALA A 628 -10.04 33.75 7.94
CA ALA A 628 -9.07 34.85 7.88
C ALA A 628 -9.78 36.21 7.90
N ARG A 629 -10.83 36.39 7.08
CA ARG A 629 -11.65 37.62 7.06
C ARG A 629 -12.32 37.90 8.41
N ARG A 630 -12.85 36.86 9.08
CA ARG A 630 -13.47 37.01 10.41
C ARG A 630 -12.43 37.36 11.48
N LEU A 631 -11.24 36.75 11.44
CA LEU A 631 -10.13 37.02 12.36
C LEU A 631 -9.52 38.41 12.16
N ALA A 632 -9.57 38.97 10.95
CA ALA A 632 -9.18 40.35 10.70
C ALA A 632 -10.05 41.36 11.47
N LYS A 633 -11.34 41.05 11.66
CA LYS A 633 -12.31 41.95 12.33
C LYS A 633 -12.26 41.92 13.86
N ILE A 634 -11.63 40.93 14.48
CA ILE A 634 -11.56 40.83 15.95
C ILE A 634 -10.36 41.65 16.47
N HIS A 635 -10.63 42.68 17.28
CA HIS A 635 -9.59 43.41 18.01
C HIS A 635 -8.96 42.49 19.06
N LYS A 636 -7.72 42.04 18.81
CA LYS A 636 -6.92 41.25 19.75
C LYS A 636 -5.56 41.92 19.91
N ILE A 637 -4.99 41.82 21.10
CA ILE A 637 -3.56 42.10 21.29
C ILE A 637 -2.81 41.08 20.44
N ARG A 638 -2.11 41.58 19.42
CA ARG A 638 -1.31 40.78 18.50
C ARG A 638 0.13 41.26 18.54
N LEU A 639 1.08 40.34 18.43
CA LEU A 639 2.47 40.67 18.18
C LEU A 639 2.57 41.39 16.83
N VAL A 640 3.16 42.59 16.80
CA VAL A 640 3.32 43.37 15.57
C VAL A 640 4.12 42.59 14.51
N SER A 641 5.09 41.79 14.94
CA SER A 641 5.92 40.98 14.05
C SER A 641 5.22 39.78 13.42
N THR A 642 4.20 39.20 14.07
CA THR A 642 3.61 37.92 13.65
C THR A 642 2.10 38.00 13.42
N SER A 643 1.44 39.09 13.82
CA SER A 643 -0.01 39.22 13.88
C SER A 643 -0.71 38.09 14.67
N GLN A 644 0.02 37.35 15.50
CA GLN A 644 -0.49 36.27 16.34
C GLN A 644 -0.72 36.76 17.78
N PRO A 645 -1.61 36.12 18.57
CA PRO A 645 -1.70 36.38 20.00
C PRO A 645 -0.34 36.09 20.69
N PRO A 646 0.13 36.96 21.60
CA PRO A 646 1.41 36.76 22.27
C PRO A 646 1.39 35.51 23.16
N GLU A 647 2.35 34.60 22.95
CA GLU A 647 2.54 33.44 23.83
C GLU A 647 3.31 33.89 25.07
N LEU A 648 2.62 34.02 26.20
CA LEU A 648 3.18 34.45 27.48
C LEU A 648 3.95 33.28 28.13
N THR A 649 5.16 33.00 27.61
CA THR A 649 6.09 32.01 28.18
C THR A 649 7.30 32.70 28.79
N LEU A 650 7.59 32.45 30.07
CA LEU A 650 8.75 33.02 30.76
C LEU A 650 10.06 32.45 30.20
N ALA A 651 11.01 33.33 29.88
CA ALA A 651 12.36 32.92 29.47
C ALA A 651 13.18 32.43 30.69
N ARG A 652 14.31 31.74 30.42
CA ARG A 652 15.11 31.08 31.47
C ARG A 652 15.67 32.11 32.45
N GLY A 653 15.27 32.02 33.72
CA GLY A 653 15.71 32.94 34.78
C GLY A 653 14.81 34.17 34.98
N LEU A 654 13.74 34.33 34.19
CA LEU A 654 12.74 35.37 34.40
C LEU A 654 11.57 34.83 35.22
N THR A 655 11.16 35.58 36.24
CA THR A 655 10.08 35.24 37.17
C THR A 655 8.75 35.89 36.83
N TRP A 656 8.77 37.02 36.10
CA TRP A 656 7.58 37.82 35.83
C TRP A 656 7.47 38.21 34.36
N HIS A 657 6.24 38.34 33.88
CA HIS A 657 5.93 38.98 32.61
C HIS A 657 5.58 40.43 32.87
N LEU A 658 6.31 41.35 32.26
CA LEU A 658 5.98 42.77 32.26
C LEU A 658 5.23 43.11 30.97
N PHE A 659 4.02 43.68 31.11
CA PHE A 659 3.24 44.17 29.97
C PHE A 659 3.21 45.70 30.02
N ASN A 660 3.94 46.34 29.11
CA ASN A 660 3.98 47.80 28.98
C ASN A 660 3.13 48.23 27.78
N SER A 661 2.07 48.99 28.03
CA SER A 661 1.20 49.57 27.00
C SER A 661 1.50 51.05 26.83
N HIS A 662 1.79 51.48 25.59
CA HIS A 662 2.00 52.88 25.25
C HIS A 662 0.70 53.66 25.00
N ILE A 663 -0.45 52.99 24.94
CA ILE A 663 -1.75 53.59 24.61
C ILE A 663 -2.56 53.89 25.88
N TRP A 664 -2.20 53.30 27.02
CA TRP A 664 -2.90 53.54 28.27
C TRP A 664 -2.42 54.85 28.89
N SER A 665 -3.24 55.90 28.85
CA SER A 665 -2.89 57.25 29.34
C SER A 665 -2.42 57.26 30.79
N THR A 666 -2.93 56.36 31.65
CA THR A 666 -2.52 56.23 33.05
C THR A 666 -1.27 55.36 33.27
N GLY A 667 -0.82 54.61 32.25
CA GLY A 667 0.36 53.75 32.33
C GLY A 667 1.63 54.37 31.74
N GLN A 668 1.53 55.48 31.01
CA GLN A 668 2.68 56.09 30.33
C GLN A 668 3.76 56.56 31.31
N ASP A 669 3.38 57.17 32.44
CA ASP A 669 4.33 57.61 33.48
C ASP A 669 5.01 56.42 34.16
N ALA A 670 4.27 55.36 34.50
CA ALA A 670 4.85 54.14 35.07
C ALA A 670 5.84 53.45 34.11
N VAL A 671 5.55 53.47 32.81
CA VAL A 671 6.44 52.91 31.77
C VAL A 671 7.68 53.78 31.55
N ALA A 672 7.57 55.10 31.69
CA ALA A 672 8.70 56.01 31.60
C ALA A 672 9.67 55.81 32.79
N VAL A 673 9.15 55.64 34.01
CA VAL A 673 9.96 55.35 35.21
C VAL A 673 10.70 54.01 35.07
N ILE A 674 10.03 52.94 34.64
CA ILE A 674 10.65 51.62 34.46
C ILE A 674 11.70 51.59 33.33
N LYS A 675 11.62 52.48 32.33
CA LYS A 675 12.64 52.57 31.27
C LYS A 675 13.87 53.39 31.68
N ASN A 676 13.72 54.24 32.68
CA ASN A 676 14.76 55.16 33.14
C ASN A 676 15.59 54.58 34.31
N GLU A 677 15.08 53.55 34.98
CA GLU A 677 15.86 52.61 35.80
C GLU A 677 16.47 51.49 34.94
#